data_AF-I2FP95-F1
#
_entry.id   AF-I2FP95-F1
#
_cell.length_a   1.000
_cell.length_b   1.000
_cell.length_c   1.000
_cell.angle_alpha   90.00
_cell.angle_beta   90.00
_cell.angle_gamma   90.00
#
_symmetry.space_group_name_H-M   'P 1'
#
loop_
_entity.id
_entity.type
_entity.pdbx_description
1 polymer ?
#
loop_
_entity_poly.entity_id
_entity_poly.type
_entity_poly.pdbx_seq_one_letter_code
_entity_poly.pdbx_strand_id
1 'polypeptide(L)'
;MSPHDPNLFSLISSVFEPNFLILVSYLLVNVCLAFRVIRIATRRYRQLKLTPSESGEMDAVEQLVDADSGVMEAYESLFKHKKRRKNDRSATPVADALIRLAAWAAKTNAIRAKCILVLLAVVSVGLTWYYMLAFLRHSYLAYLERCHLTSYPLPPPPPPFSMKRLDQMIPALHLRLLRISQWLASLSLFKEAWMEVIKDNTSWWWSGEICIITVGAWALFLRREAERIRMPHVWMLMALGQLVAISFAFNLFNLGIIYRLDTKDLLASRCNQVHKSKHRVIEPYKEVDFQDSDSFSSDSGSSSASDPHAGHRPGYQVALRTCDIQRVDSRPPSPPRPPSSLPPTPSRSPDPDVPSVVTFSTSYIVKKTPLPPRPTMMDKVAIALAKVVPERFALPLFVVAGLSSVLQHPDSFGKVMVMHLFPLLISVYPTKYHLQPVVKGRVGGGRREEAEEEEEEEESMMYPEDTPGLSTWQVLRRMMGRSDDKVPLWEDVKMMYFALGVVSVILRFWVTIACLKEMDGDGGLLQRGWRTATLLFPTTFFRHPAQSSISSDHVCVAISAMFFVLIESGLWICKAAVATPSAYLAADNSDEEYDNFDNTHTKASPSTISLVDENSKLIETQARVVVALLLLSPLLGGSATMSFYLAMRCGWVQQCERHKERKDRELLTAPSGSRSRVVEEKEEVKFIENQKGERYVEVRKTKVEFSGIRTARVRPGRMPRAVMEEIERLEEVPVSSGSAESDVRVEGEGQGGKQTTARGARGARAGSAAGESERGVSSSLDEQQGAGRRTTPMRQRNPPQRYGDMMPSSSPVSSSWS
;
A
#
# COMPACT_ATOMS: atom_id res chain seq x y z
N MET A 1 3.83 19.52 46.75
CA MET A 1 2.68 18.61 46.87
C MET A 1 2.87 17.81 48.15
N SER A 2 1.92 17.92 49.08
CA SER A 2 2.03 17.32 50.40
C SER A 2 1.60 15.85 50.34
N PRO A 3 2.32 14.90 50.99
CA PRO A 3 1.91 13.49 51.06
C PRO A 3 0.57 13.27 51.79
N HIS A 4 -0.06 14.32 52.32
CA HIS A 4 -1.37 14.29 52.96
C HIS A 4 -2.50 14.87 52.10
N ASP A 5 -2.28 15.15 50.80
CA ASP A 5 -3.39 15.57 49.95
C ASP A 5 -4.43 14.44 49.82
N PRO A 6 -5.67 14.62 50.35
CA PRO A 6 -6.70 13.59 50.35
C PRO A 6 -7.11 13.18 48.92
N ASN A 7 -6.84 14.05 47.94
CA ASN A 7 -7.07 13.79 46.53
C ASN A 7 -6.16 12.70 45.96
N LEU A 8 -4.90 12.59 46.41
CA LEU A 8 -3.97 11.57 45.89
C LEU A 8 -4.30 10.20 46.47
N PHE A 9 -4.67 10.14 47.75
CA PHE A 9 -5.10 8.89 48.40
C PHE A 9 -6.46 8.39 47.90
N SER A 10 -7.37 9.33 47.57
CA SER A 10 -8.63 9.04 46.87
C SER A 10 -8.38 8.51 45.45
N LEU A 11 -7.43 9.11 44.72
CA LEU A 11 -7.05 8.66 43.38
C LEU A 11 -6.39 7.28 43.41
N ILE A 12 -5.47 7.03 44.35
CA ILE A 12 -4.87 5.70 44.55
C ILE A 12 -5.94 4.67 44.99
N SER A 13 -6.86 5.03 45.88
CA SER A 13 -7.97 4.14 46.26
C SER A 13 -8.92 3.84 45.10
N SER A 14 -9.08 4.78 44.15
CA SER A 14 -9.83 4.55 42.90
C SER A 14 -9.08 3.63 41.92
N VAL A 15 -7.75 3.67 41.93
CA VAL A 15 -6.88 2.76 41.15
C VAL A 15 -6.99 1.31 41.67
N PHE A 16 -7.26 1.11 42.96
CA PHE A 16 -7.52 -0.22 43.53
C PHE A 16 -9.01 -0.62 43.51
N GLU A 17 -9.89 0.10 42.80
CA GLU A 17 -11.22 -0.41 42.55
C GLU A 17 -11.15 -1.61 41.58
N PRO A 18 -11.92 -2.68 41.83
CA PRO A 18 -11.95 -3.83 40.92
C PRO A 18 -12.38 -3.49 39.48
N ASN A 19 -13.09 -2.37 39.30
CA ASN A 19 -13.42 -1.78 38.01
C ASN A 19 -12.15 -1.46 37.23
N PHE A 20 -11.18 -0.86 37.91
CA PHE A 20 -9.89 -0.54 37.34
C PHE A 20 -9.11 -1.82 37.01
N LEU A 21 -9.18 -2.88 37.82
CA LEU A 21 -8.46 -4.13 37.52
C LEU A 21 -9.00 -4.85 36.27
N ILE A 22 -10.34 -4.98 36.14
CA ILE A 22 -10.95 -5.57 34.94
C ILE A 22 -10.62 -4.73 33.71
N LEU A 23 -10.68 -3.41 33.85
CA LEU A 23 -10.39 -2.47 32.79
C LEU A 23 -8.91 -2.44 32.39
N VAL A 24 -7.99 -2.52 33.35
CA VAL A 24 -6.55 -2.69 33.12
C VAL A 24 -6.31 -4.03 32.45
N SER A 25 -7.00 -5.10 32.85
CA SER A 25 -6.88 -6.41 32.20
C SER A 25 -7.36 -6.34 30.74
N TYR A 26 -8.48 -5.66 30.48
CA TYR A 26 -8.97 -5.40 29.12
C TYR A 26 -7.98 -4.53 28.31
N LEU A 27 -7.40 -3.49 28.92
CA LEU A 27 -6.36 -2.66 28.31
C LEU A 27 -5.14 -3.50 27.97
N LEU A 28 -4.66 -4.33 28.90
CA LEU A 28 -3.51 -5.21 28.70
C LEU A 28 -3.76 -6.22 27.59
N VAL A 29 -4.95 -6.83 27.53
CA VAL A 29 -5.34 -7.71 26.42
C VAL A 29 -5.30 -6.95 25.09
N ASN A 30 -5.85 -5.74 25.05
CA ASN A 30 -5.84 -4.89 23.85
C ASN A 30 -4.43 -4.44 23.44
N VAL A 31 -3.59 -4.07 24.40
CA VAL A 31 -2.17 -3.75 24.18
C VAL A 31 -1.40 -4.98 23.69
N CYS A 32 -1.69 -6.16 24.24
CA CYS A 32 -1.11 -7.42 23.77
C CYS A 32 -1.55 -7.75 22.33
N LEU A 33 -2.82 -7.55 22.01
CA LEU A 33 -3.35 -7.70 20.65
C LEU A 33 -2.68 -6.70 19.69
N ALA A 34 -2.58 -5.43 20.08
CA ALA A 34 -1.90 -4.39 19.32
C ALA A 34 -0.44 -4.74 19.09
N PHE A 35 0.28 -5.16 20.13
CA PHE A 35 1.67 -5.62 20.02
C PHE A 35 1.79 -6.83 19.10
N ARG A 36 0.85 -7.78 19.15
CA ARG A 36 0.82 -8.92 18.23
C ARG A 36 0.59 -8.47 16.78
N VAL A 37 -0.31 -7.53 16.54
CA VAL A 37 -0.59 -6.95 15.21
C VAL A 37 0.64 -6.20 14.69
N ILE A 38 1.25 -5.33 15.50
CA ILE A 38 2.49 -4.61 15.17
C ILE A 38 3.60 -5.61 14.88
N ARG A 39 3.77 -6.63 15.73
CA ARG A 39 4.78 -7.67 15.55
C ARG A 39 4.55 -8.43 14.25
N ILE A 40 3.32 -8.75 13.87
CA ILE A 40 2.98 -9.42 12.60
C ILE A 40 3.27 -8.51 11.41
N ALA A 41 2.89 -7.23 11.49
CA ALA A 41 3.14 -6.24 10.46
C ALA A 41 4.65 -6.04 10.23
N THR A 42 5.41 -5.93 11.32
CA THR A 42 6.87 -5.68 11.34
C THR A 42 7.73 -6.94 11.24
N ARG A 43 7.20 -8.16 11.45
CA ARG A 43 8.02 -9.39 11.54
C ARG A 43 8.89 -9.61 10.30
N ARG A 44 8.43 -9.21 9.10
CA ARG A 44 9.21 -9.33 7.85
C ARG A 44 10.50 -8.48 7.88
N TYR A 45 10.53 -7.36 8.61
CA TYR A 45 11.70 -6.48 8.71
C TYR A 45 12.92 -7.21 9.31
N ARG A 46 12.70 -8.05 10.34
CA ARG A 46 13.79 -8.76 11.02
C ARG A 46 14.39 -9.90 10.20
N GLN A 47 13.78 -10.25 9.06
CA GLN A 47 14.13 -11.46 8.29
C GLN A 47 14.86 -11.13 7.00
N LEU A 48 14.69 -9.92 6.46
CA LEU A 48 15.48 -9.40 5.33
C LEU A 48 16.91 -9.03 5.73
N LYS A 49 17.18 -8.86 7.03
CA LYS A 49 18.55 -8.74 7.58
C LYS A 49 19.31 -10.07 7.68
N LEU A 50 18.69 -11.20 7.31
CA LEU A 50 19.31 -12.53 7.29
C LEU A 50 19.52 -12.97 5.83
N THR A 51 20.18 -12.15 5.02
CA THR A 51 21.03 -12.74 3.97
C THR A 51 22.18 -13.43 4.70
N PRO A 52 22.45 -14.72 4.46
CA PRO A 52 23.58 -15.38 5.07
C PRO A 52 24.85 -14.62 4.68
N SER A 53 25.54 -14.05 5.66
CA SER A 53 26.87 -13.45 5.48
C SER A 53 27.91 -14.51 5.09
N GLU A 54 27.58 -15.78 5.25
CA GLU A 54 28.52 -16.88 5.14
C GLU A 54 27.82 -18.07 4.49
N SER A 55 27.95 -18.21 3.18
CA SER A 55 27.95 -19.53 2.57
C SER A 55 28.80 -19.51 1.30
N GLY A 56 30.09 -19.75 1.49
CA GLY A 56 31.01 -20.29 0.49
C GLY A 56 31.88 -19.28 -0.23
N GLU A 57 33.10 -19.06 0.29
CA GLU A 57 34.35 -19.00 -0.50
C GLU A 57 34.28 -18.28 -1.86
N MET A 58 33.77 -17.05 -1.87
CA MET A 58 34.31 -16.05 -2.78
C MET A 58 34.80 -14.89 -1.95
N ASP A 59 36.12 -14.88 -1.76
CA ASP A 59 36.95 -13.89 -1.09
C ASP A 59 36.98 -12.57 -1.89
N ALA A 60 35.79 -12.07 -2.23
CA ALA A 60 35.59 -10.85 -2.99
C ALA A 60 35.10 -9.78 -2.02
N VAL A 61 36.07 -9.10 -1.41
CA VAL A 61 36.01 -7.73 -0.89
C VAL A 61 34.65 -7.37 -0.26
N GLU A 62 34.62 -7.43 1.06
CA GLU A 62 33.61 -6.83 1.92
C GLU A 62 33.52 -5.32 1.63
N GLN A 63 32.83 -4.96 0.55
CA GLN A 63 32.59 -3.58 0.18
C GLN A 63 31.47 -3.10 1.11
N LEU A 64 31.90 -2.34 2.13
CA LEU A 64 31.07 -1.77 3.18
C LEU A 64 29.69 -1.36 2.64
N VAL A 65 28.65 -1.96 3.23
CA VAL A 65 27.24 -1.77 2.92
C VAL A 65 26.80 -0.35 3.35
N ASP A 66 27.28 0.66 2.65
CA ASP A 66 26.87 2.07 2.80
C ASP A 66 26.11 2.57 1.54
N ALA A 67 25.69 1.65 0.66
CA ALA A 67 24.96 2.01 -0.56
C ALA A 67 23.47 2.34 -0.33
N ASP A 68 22.89 1.92 0.80
CA ASP A 68 21.48 2.23 1.16
C ASP A 68 21.31 3.70 1.59
N SER A 69 22.36 4.36 2.09
CA SER A 69 22.33 5.81 2.34
C SER A 69 22.29 6.59 1.02
N GLY A 70 22.92 6.07 -0.04
CA GLY A 70 23.12 6.76 -1.31
C GLY A 70 21.85 7.22 -2.03
N VAL A 71 20.76 6.46 -2.04
CA VAL A 71 19.52 6.87 -2.75
C VAL A 71 18.78 7.98 -2.00
N MET A 72 18.66 7.87 -0.67
CA MET A 72 18.02 8.92 0.14
C MET A 72 18.93 10.15 0.33
N GLU A 73 20.25 9.95 0.37
CA GLU A 73 21.25 11.02 0.38
C GLU A 73 21.34 11.71 -0.98
N ALA A 74 21.12 10.97 -2.08
CA ALA A 74 20.85 11.52 -3.41
C ALA A 74 19.60 12.42 -3.40
N TYR A 75 18.49 11.96 -2.83
CA TYR A 75 17.31 12.81 -2.64
C TYR A 75 17.58 14.03 -1.72
N GLU A 76 18.42 13.91 -0.70
CA GLU A 76 18.74 15.04 0.19
C GLU A 76 19.64 16.09 -0.49
N SER A 77 20.58 15.65 -1.32
CA SER A 77 21.49 16.52 -2.06
C SER A 77 20.81 17.21 -3.26
N LEU A 78 19.75 16.62 -3.81
CA LEU A 78 18.77 17.26 -4.69
C LEU A 78 18.18 18.56 -4.09
N PHE A 79 18.11 18.68 -2.76
CA PHE A 79 17.52 19.84 -2.06
C PHE A 79 18.52 20.70 -1.28
N LYS A 80 19.82 20.33 -1.23
CA LYS A 80 20.85 21.19 -0.64
C LYS A 80 21.09 22.38 -1.57
N HIS A 81 20.47 23.51 -1.22
CA HIS A 81 20.59 24.79 -1.91
C HIS A 81 22.04 25.13 -2.27
N LYS A 82 22.38 25.08 -3.57
CA LYS A 82 23.43 25.92 -4.14
C LYS A 82 22.98 27.37 -3.94
N LYS A 83 23.60 28.06 -2.97
CA LYS A 83 23.25 29.40 -2.47
C LYS A 83 23.42 30.54 -3.49
N ARG A 84 23.41 30.28 -4.82
CA ARG A 84 23.92 31.21 -5.82
C ARG A 84 23.21 31.25 -7.20
N ARG A 85 21.94 30.85 -7.32
CA ARG A 85 21.10 31.28 -8.46
C ARG A 85 19.99 32.21 -7.97
N LYS A 86 20.08 33.48 -8.39
CA LYS A 86 19.10 34.53 -8.14
C LYS A 86 17.82 34.20 -8.92
N ASN A 87 16.69 34.04 -8.21
CA ASN A 87 15.33 34.28 -8.68
C ASN A 87 14.66 33.41 -9.77
N ASP A 88 15.15 32.21 -10.10
CA ASP A 88 14.30 31.29 -10.87
C ASP A 88 13.20 30.72 -9.96
N ARG A 89 11.99 31.29 -10.06
CA ARG A 89 10.79 30.74 -9.43
C ARG A 89 10.59 29.33 -9.99
N SER A 90 10.60 28.31 -9.13
CA SER A 90 10.25 26.93 -9.50
C SER A 90 8.91 26.93 -10.23
N ALA A 91 8.82 26.28 -11.40
CA ALA A 91 7.56 26.14 -12.13
C ALA A 91 6.48 25.38 -11.33
N THR A 92 6.90 24.60 -10.31
CA THR A 92 6.06 23.68 -9.54
C THR A 92 6.18 23.88 -8.02
N PRO A 93 5.87 25.08 -7.49
CA PRO A 93 6.14 25.41 -6.09
C PRO A 93 5.34 24.54 -5.09
N VAL A 94 4.12 24.13 -5.44
CA VAL A 94 3.27 23.33 -4.55
C VAL A 94 3.73 21.88 -4.56
N ALA A 95 4.05 21.32 -5.73
CA ALA A 95 4.61 19.98 -5.84
C ALA A 95 5.95 19.89 -5.10
N ASP A 96 6.84 20.87 -5.27
CA ASP A 96 8.13 20.93 -4.59
C ASP A 96 7.95 20.97 -3.07
N ALA A 97 6.98 21.73 -2.56
CA ALA A 97 6.68 21.78 -1.13
C ALA A 97 6.20 20.42 -0.59
N LEU A 98 5.31 19.73 -1.31
CA LEU A 98 4.84 18.39 -0.93
C LEU A 98 5.95 17.34 -0.99
N ILE A 99 6.79 17.37 -2.04
CA ILE A 99 7.94 16.46 -2.17
C ILE A 99 8.94 16.73 -1.04
N ARG A 100 9.26 17.99 -0.73
CA ARG A 100 10.17 18.34 0.38
C ARG A 100 9.62 17.88 1.72
N LEU A 101 8.30 18.00 1.94
CA LEU A 101 7.66 17.53 3.16
C LEU A 101 7.70 16.00 3.25
N ALA A 102 7.42 15.29 2.16
CA ALA A 102 7.53 13.84 2.10
C ALA A 102 8.97 13.37 2.30
N ALA A 103 9.95 14.02 1.67
CA ALA A 103 11.38 13.76 1.87
C ALA A 103 11.81 14.04 3.32
N TRP A 104 11.32 15.12 3.92
CA TRP A 104 11.53 15.42 5.33
C TRP A 104 10.95 14.33 6.24
N ALA A 105 9.76 13.82 5.92
CA ALA A 105 9.09 12.76 6.67
C ALA A 105 9.78 11.40 6.48
N ALA A 106 10.29 11.13 5.28
CA ALA A 106 11.02 9.93 4.88
C ALA A 106 12.50 9.95 5.31
N LYS A 107 13.02 11.10 5.76
CA LYS A 107 14.41 11.24 6.22
C LYS A 107 14.74 10.21 7.30
N THR A 108 15.98 9.73 7.30
CA THR A 108 16.51 8.77 8.29
C THR A 108 15.61 7.53 8.41
N ASN A 109 15.46 6.73 7.35
CA ASN A 109 14.60 5.54 7.34
C ASN A 109 13.15 5.84 7.76
N ALA A 110 12.58 6.95 7.29
CA ALA A 110 11.23 7.42 7.66
C ALA A 110 10.97 7.50 9.18
N ILE A 111 12.00 7.71 10.01
CA ILE A 111 11.85 7.78 11.48
C ILE A 111 10.85 8.87 11.88
N ARG A 112 10.85 10.02 11.19
CA ARG A 112 9.94 11.12 11.52
C ARG A 112 8.49 10.76 11.26
N ALA A 113 8.18 10.19 10.08
CA ALA A 113 6.84 9.71 9.78
C ALA A 113 6.40 8.60 10.77
N LYS A 114 7.30 7.67 11.09
CA LYS A 114 7.07 6.63 12.10
C LYS A 114 6.76 7.25 13.48
N CYS A 115 7.54 8.23 13.93
CA CYS A 115 7.32 8.93 15.20
C CYS A 115 5.99 9.68 15.23
N ILE A 116 5.62 10.39 14.16
CA ILE A 116 4.33 11.11 14.08
C ILE A 116 3.17 10.12 14.21
N LEU A 117 3.19 9.01 13.47
CA LEU A 117 2.13 8.00 13.53
C LEU A 117 2.07 7.28 14.88
N VAL A 118 3.22 7.01 15.51
CA VAL A 118 3.28 6.46 16.88
C VAL A 118 2.69 7.46 17.88
N LEU A 119 3.03 8.74 17.77
CA LEU A 119 2.49 9.78 18.63
C LEU A 119 0.98 9.93 18.44
N LEU A 120 0.48 9.93 17.20
CA LEU A 120 -0.95 9.94 16.91
C LEU A 120 -1.66 8.70 17.46
N ALA A 121 -1.05 7.51 17.36
CA ALA A 121 -1.58 6.29 17.97
C ALA A 121 -1.65 6.39 19.50
N VAL A 122 -0.61 6.90 20.16
CA VAL A 122 -0.56 7.09 21.63
C VAL A 122 -1.59 8.11 22.09
N VAL A 123 -1.72 9.24 21.39
CA VAL A 123 -2.73 10.26 21.68
C VAL A 123 -4.15 9.70 21.50
N SER A 124 -4.39 8.98 20.40
CA SER A 124 -5.66 8.31 20.11
C SER A 124 -6.08 7.33 21.21
N VAL A 125 -5.19 6.41 21.60
CA VAL A 125 -5.51 5.45 22.66
C VAL A 125 -5.67 6.15 24.00
N GLY A 126 -4.85 7.16 24.30
CA GLY A 126 -4.96 7.96 25.52
C GLY A 126 -6.30 8.67 25.65
N LEU A 127 -6.76 9.34 24.58
CA LEU A 127 -8.06 10.04 24.55
C LEU A 127 -9.24 9.07 24.66
N THR A 128 -9.21 7.98 23.90
CA THR A 128 -10.29 6.98 23.94
C THR A 128 -10.44 6.38 25.34
N TRP A 129 -9.32 5.99 25.95
CA TRP A 129 -9.34 5.39 27.29
C TRP A 129 -9.69 6.38 28.39
N TYR A 130 -9.27 7.64 28.25
CA TYR A 130 -9.70 8.70 29.16
C TYR A 130 -11.23 8.83 29.17
N TYR A 131 -11.86 8.91 28.00
CA TYR A 131 -13.32 9.02 27.92
C TYR A 131 -14.05 7.71 28.26
N MET A 132 -13.48 6.55 27.96
CA MET A 132 -14.02 5.25 28.37
C MET A 132 -14.04 5.11 29.90
N LEU A 133 -12.97 5.53 30.58
CA LEU A 133 -12.91 5.59 32.05
C LEU A 133 -13.95 6.57 32.62
N ALA A 134 -14.06 7.76 32.02
CA ALA A 134 -15.06 8.75 32.41
C ALA A 134 -16.49 8.22 32.21
N PHE A 135 -16.75 7.49 31.13
CA PHE A 135 -18.03 6.84 30.86
C PHE A 135 -18.35 5.76 31.90
N LEU A 136 -17.38 4.90 32.23
CA LEU A 136 -17.58 3.85 33.23
C LEU A 136 -17.87 4.43 34.61
N ARG A 137 -17.16 5.49 34.99
CA ARG A 137 -17.48 6.24 36.21
C ARG A 137 -18.90 6.80 36.16
N HIS A 138 -19.28 7.43 35.05
CA HIS A 138 -20.62 7.99 34.87
C HIS A 138 -21.72 6.92 34.98
N SER A 139 -21.56 5.80 34.25
CA SER A 139 -22.50 4.68 34.26
C SER A 139 -22.60 4.01 35.64
N TYR A 140 -21.49 3.90 36.38
CA TYR A 140 -21.49 3.37 37.75
C TYR A 140 -22.27 4.28 38.72
N LEU A 141 -22.07 5.59 38.64
CA LEU A 141 -22.83 6.55 39.46
C LEU A 141 -24.33 6.50 39.15
N ALA A 142 -24.69 6.45 37.87
CA ALA A 142 -26.07 6.30 37.43
C ALA A 142 -26.70 4.97 37.89
N TYR A 143 -25.91 3.89 37.97
CA TYR A 143 -26.34 2.61 38.54
C TYR A 143 -26.62 2.71 40.04
N LEU A 144 -25.74 3.37 40.81
CA LEU A 144 -25.95 3.56 42.25
C LEU A 144 -27.21 4.38 42.51
N GLU A 145 -27.42 5.46 41.75
CA GLU A 145 -28.64 6.27 41.83
C GLU A 145 -29.90 5.44 41.52
N ARG A 146 -29.88 4.64 40.45
CA ARG A 146 -30.98 3.72 40.12
C ARG A 146 -31.25 2.72 41.24
N CYS A 147 -30.22 2.18 41.88
CA CYS A 147 -30.39 1.26 43.00
C CYS A 147 -31.00 1.96 44.22
N HIS A 148 -30.60 3.20 44.50
CA HIS A 148 -31.20 4.00 45.58
C HIS A 148 -32.69 4.28 45.31
N LEU A 149 -33.04 4.67 44.09
CA LEU A 149 -34.43 4.98 43.71
C LEU A 149 -35.32 3.73 43.69
N THR A 150 -34.80 2.58 43.27
CA THR A 150 -35.57 1.34 43.15
C THR A 150 -35.55 0.48 44.41
N SER A 151 -34.87 0.94 45.48
CA SER A 151 -34.60 0.13 46.68
C SER A 151 -33.98 -1.23 46.35
N TYR A 152 -33.19 -1.30 45.28
CA TYR A 152 -32.54 -2.53 44.87
C TYR A 152 -31.47 -2.89 45.92
N PRO A 153 -31.45 -4.14 46.41
CA PRO A 153 -30.55 -4.53 47.49
C PRO A 153 -29.10 -4.47 47.01
N LEU A 154 -28.40 -3.42 47.43
CA LEU A 154 -26.96 -3.28 47.26
C LEU A 154 -26.24 -4.02 48.39
N PRO A 155 -25.10 -4.68 48.10
CA PRO A 155 -24.18 -5.14 49.14
C PRO A 155 -23.84 -3.98 50.09
N PRO A 156 -23.56 -4.23 51.38
CA PRO A 156 -23.24 -3.17 52.33
C PRO A 156 -22.05 -2.32 51.87
N PRO A 157 -21.96 -1.04 52.28
CA PRO A 157 -20.84 -0.17 51.93
C PRO A 157 -19.52 -0.83 52.33
N PRO A 158 -18.56 -0.99 51.38
CA PRO A 158 -17.29 -1.61 51.70
C PRO A 158 -16.56 -0.74 52.72
N PRO A 159 -15.86 -1.33 53.70
CA PRO A 159 -15.05 -0.56 54.65
C PRO A 159 -13.97 0.25 53.90
N PRO A 160 -13.50 1.36 54.49
CA PRO A 160 -12.46 2.19 53.88
C PRO A 160 -11.19 1.37 53.62
N PHE A 161 -10.57 1.59 52.47
CA PHE A 161 -9.35 0.86 52.10
C PHE A 161 -8.20 1.35 52.99
N SER A 162 -7.69 0.48 53.87
CA SER A 162 -6.59 0.79 54.77
C SER A 162 -5.50 -0.26 54.64
N MET A 163 -4.35 0.14 54.10
CA MET A 163 -3.16 -0.74 54.01
C MET A 163 -2.67 -1.22 55.38
N LYS A 164 -3.05 -0.54 56.47
CA LYS A 164 -2.68 -0.91 57.84
C LYS A 164 -3.51 -2.08 58.39
N ARG A 165 -4.63 -2.42 57.75
CA ARG A 165 -5.58 -3.46 58.20
C ARG A 165 -5.81 -4.46 57.08
N LEU A 166 -4.84 -5.33 56.87
CA LEU A 166 -4.86 -6.33 55.81
C LEU A 166 -6.04 -7.31 55.96
N ASP A 167 -6.47 -7.57 57.21
CA ASP A 167 -7.65 -8.34 57.59
C ASP A 167 -8.95 -7.76 57.01
N GLN A 168 -9.05 -6.44 56.91
CA GLN A 168 -10.20 -5.75 56.34
C GLN A 168 -10.11 -5.59 54.82
N MET A 169 -8.92 -5.77 54.24
CA MET A 169 -8.68 -5.59 52.81
C MET A 169 -9.41 -6.63 51.96
N ILE A 170 -9.39 -7.90 52.37
CA ILE A 170 -10.04 -8.99 51.62
C ILE A 170 -11.57 -8.80 51.60
N PRO A 171 -12.26 -8.57 52.73
CA PRO A 171 -13.70 -8.28 52.73
C PRO A 171 -14.04 -7.00 51.95
N ALA A 172 -13.22 -5.94 52.06
CA ALA A 172 -13.44 -4.70 51.30
C ALA A 172 -13.36 -4.94 49.79
N LEU A 173 -12.34 -5.67 49.34
CA LEU A 173 -12.16 -6.02 47.93
C LEU A 173 -13.32 -6.91 47.45
N HIS A 174 -13.71 -7.90 48.23
CA HIS A 174 -14.81 -8.82 47.90
C HIS A 174 -16.15 -8.07 47.74
N LEU A 175 -16.50 -7.19 48.69
CA LEU A 175 -17.73 -6.40 48.61
C LEU A 175 -17.73 -5.43 47.41
N ARG A 176 -16.58 -4.82 47.10
CA ARG A 176 -16.43 -3.98 45.89
C ARG A 176 -16.59 -4.82 44.63
N LEU A 177 -15.92 -5.98 44.55
CA LEU A 177 -16.02 -6.91 43.42
C LEU A 177 -17.47 -7.36 43.21
N LEU A 178 -18.20 -7.67 44.28
CA LEU A 178 -19.61 -8.03 44.21
C LEU A 178 -20.47 -6.90 43.65
N ARG A 179 -20.35 -5.68 44.18
CA ARG A 179 -21.08 -4.51 43.66
C ARG A 179 -20.80 -4.26 42.19
N ILE A 180 -19.54 -4.43 41.78
CA ILE A 180 -19.10 -4.24 40.40
C ILE A 180 -19.62 -5.34 39.51
N SER A 181 -19.57 -6.60 39.95
CA SER A 181 -20.12 -7.71 39.20
C SER A 181 -21.63 -7.53 39.00
N GLN A 182 -22.34 -7.02 40.01
CA GLN A 182 -23.76 -6.71 39.93
C GLN A 182 -24.04 -5.56 38.97
N TRP A 183 -23.21 -4.50 39.01
CA TRP A 183 -23.27 -3.39 38.05
C TRP A 183 -23.06 -3.87 36.61
N LEU A 184 -21.95 -4.56 36.35
CA LEU A 184 -21.60 -5.10 35.03
C LEU A 184 -22.62 -6.14 34.53
N ALA A 185 -23.22 -6.93 35.42
CA ALA A 185 -24.27 -7.88 35.06
C ALA A 185 -25.61 -7.20 34.77
N SER A 186 -25.91 -6.09 35.46
CA SER A 186 -27.15 -5.33 35.28
C SER A 186 -27.13 -4.45 34.02
N LEU A 187 -25.93 -4.10 33.53
CA LEU A 187 -25.76 -3.16 32.43
C LEU A 187 -25.09 -3.79 31.22
N SER A 188 -25.79 -3.70 30.09
CA SER A 188 -25.14 -3.76 28.79
C SER A 188 -24.43 -2.42 28.53
N LEU A 189 -23.24 -2.21 29.12
CA LEU A 189 -22.47 -0.96 29.03
C LEU A 189 -22.32 -0.45 27.60
N PHE A 190 -22.02 -1.37 26.67
CA PHE A 190 -21.86 -1.06 25.26
C PHE A 190 -23.19 -0.61 24.61
N LYS A 191 -24.32 -1.21 25.01
CA LYS A 191 -25.64 -0.76 24.58
C LYS A 191 -25.97 0.62 25.12
N GLU A 192 -25.73 0.90 26.41
CA GLU A 192 -25.98 2.23 26.97
C GLU A 192 -25.13 3.30 26.28
N ALA A 193 -23.83 3.03 26.09
CA ALA A 193 -22.93 3.94 25.37
C ALA A 193 -23.46 4.26 23.97
N TRP A 194 -23.81 3.22 23.18
CA TRP A 194 -24.32 3.42 21.83
C TRP A 194 -25.70 4.07 21.79
N MET A 195 -26.59 3.77 22.74
CA MET A 195 -27.89 4.43 22.82
C MET A 195 -27.75 5.93 23.07
N GLU A 196 -26.77 6.37 23.86
CA GLU A 196 -26.51 7.81 24.06
C GLU A 196 -25.91 8.45 22.80
N VAL A 197 -25.08 7.70 22.08
CA VAL A 197 -24.42 8.14 20.85
C VAL A 197 -25.39 8.33 19.68
N ILE A 198 -26.43 7.49 19.61
CA ILE A 198 -27.45 7.51 18.55
C ILE A 198 -28.74 8.24 18.99
N LYS A 199 -28.71 8.91 20.14
CA LYS A 199 -29.90 9.48 20.76
C LYS A 199 -30.54 10.59 19.92
N ASP A 200 -29.71 11.50 19.43
CA ASP A 200 -30.11 12.72 18.75
C ASP A 200 -29.31 12.88 17.43
N ASN A 201 -29.86 13.61 16.44
CA ASN A 201 -29.18 13.87 15.16
C ASN A 201 -27.81 14.53 15.33
N THR A 202 -27.69 15.37 16.36
CA THR A 202 -26.47 16.13 16.69
C THR A 202 -25.38 15.21 17.22
N SER A 203 -25.73 14.25 18.09
CA SER A 203 -24.85 13.17 18.52
C SER A 203 -24.47 12.26 17.37
N TRP A 204 -25.44 11.93 16.51
CA TRP A 204 -25.22 11.10 15.32
C TRP A 204 -24.32 11.79 14.29
N TRP A 205 -24.29 13.12 14.19
CA TRP A 205 -23.42 13.84 13.25
C TRP A 205 -21.93 13.45 13.42
N TRP A 206 -21.46 13.29 14.65
CA TRP A 206 -20.09 12.86 14.92
C TRP A 206 -19.86 11.37 14.63
N SER A 207 -20.83 10.54 15.00
CA SER A 207 -20.71 9.09 14.98
C SER A 207 -21.00 8.49 13.61
N GLY A 208 -21.88 9.12 12.84
CA GLY A 208 -22.14 8.78 11.45
C GLY A 208 -20.86 8.90 10.62
N GLU A 209 -20.10 9.98 10.77
CA GLU A 209 -18.84 10.19 10.02
C GLU A 209 -17.80 9.10 10.28
N ILE A 210 -17.63 8.67 11.54
CA ILE A 210 -16.69 7.59 11.86
C ILE A 210 -17.17 6.24 11.28
N CYS A 211 -18.48 6.04 11.17
CA CYS A 211 -19.05 4.84 10.57
C CYS A 211 -18.92 4.86 9.03
N ILE A 212 -19.11 6.01 8.40
CA ILE A 212 -18.92 6.18 6.94
C ILE A 212 -17.47 5.91 6.57
N ILE A 213 -16.49 6.49 7.28
CA ILE A 213 -15.08 6.26 6.97
C ILE A 213 -14.68 4.79 7.18
N THR A 214 -15.18 4.14 8.23
CA THR A 214 -14.83 2.74 8.53
C THR A 214 -15.41 1.77 7.53
N VAL A 215 -16.71 1.87 7.22
CA VAL A 215 -17.40 1.00 6.26
C VAL A 215 -16.92 1.27 4.82
N GLY A 216 -16.75 2.54 4.46
CA GLY A 216 -16.41 2.95 3.11
C GLY A 216 -14.90 2.97 2.87
N ALA A 217 -14.31 4.16 3.02
CA ALA A 217 -12.94 4.44 2.58
C ALA A 217 -11.90 3.50 3.22
N TRP A 218 -11.97 3.32 4.55
CA TRP A 218 -10.92 2.66 5.30
C TRP A 218 -10.96 1.13 5.17
N ALA A 219 -12.12 0.47 5.24
CA ALA A 219 -12.19 -0.98 5.06
C ALA A 219 -11.72 -1.42 3.67
N LEU A 220 -12.10 -0.69 2.63
CA LEU A 220 -11.64 -0.93 1.26
C LEU A 220 -10.14 -0.64 1.10
N PHE A 221 -9.67 0.45 1.73
CA PHE A 221 -8.26 0.79 1.73
C PHE A 221 -7.43 -0.28 2.43
N LEU A 222 -7.83 -0.70 3.63
CA LEU A 222 -7.20 -1.78 4.39
C LEU A 222 -7.07 -3.03 3.53
N ARG A 223 -8.17 -3.48 2.91
CA ARG A 223 -8.23 -4.66 2.06
C ARG A 223 -7.25 -4.54 0.88
N ARG A 224 -7.41 -3.50 0.07
CA ARG A 224 -6.65 -3.34 -1.18
C ARG A 224 -5.17 -3.11 -0.91
N GLU A 225 -4.87 -2.26 0.05
CA GLU A 225 -3.50 -1.92 0.35
C GLU A 225 -2.80 -3.10 0.99
N ALA A 226 -3.44 -3.81 1.92
CA ALA A 226 -2.87 -5.02 2.48
C ALA A 226 -2.63 -6.12 1.44
N GLU A 227 -3.48 -6.25 0.42
CA GLU A 227 -3.20 -7.12 -0.73
C GLU A 227 -1.93 -6.66 -1.46
N ARG A 228 -1.85 -5.37 -1.82
CA ARG A 228 -0.69 -4.77 -2.49
C ARG A 228 0.61 -4.97 -1.71
N ILE A 229 0.60 -4.78 -0.39
CA ILE A 229 1.77 -4.97 0.49
C ILE A 229 1.90 -6.40 1.04
N ARG A 230 0.98 -7.30 0.67
CA ARG A 230 0.89 -8.69 1.14
C ARG A 230 0.97 -8.78 2.66
N MET A 231 0.18 -7.95 3.34
CA MET A 231 0.03 -7.95 4.79
C MET A 231 -1.00 -9.02 5.18
N PRO A 232 -0.59 -10.06 5.92
CA PRO A 232 -1.51 -11.13 6.32
C PRO A 232 -2.41 -10.66 7.47
N HIS A 233 -3.58 -11.28 7.62
CA HIS A 233 -4.51 -11.07 8.74
C HIS A 233 -4.99 -9.62 8.94
N VAL A 234 -5.28 -8.93 7.85
CA VAL A 234 -5.76 -7.54 7.83
C VAL A 234 -7.00 -7.32 8.68
N TRP A 235 -7.89 -8.32 8.72
CA TRP A 235 -9.08 -8.31 9.55
C TRP A 235 -8.79 -8.05 11.03
N MET A 236 -7.59 -8.41 11.54
CA MET A 236 -7.23 -8.12 12.92
C MET A 236 -7.07 -6.61 13.19
N LEU A 237 -6.67 -5.82 12.20
CA LEU A 237 -6.64 -4.36 12.33
C LEU A 237 -8.05 -3.78 12.40
N MET A 238 -8.97 -4.30 11.59
CA MET A 238 -10.38 -3.90 11.66
C MET A 238 -10.99 -4.29 13.01
N ALA A 239 -10.77 -5.54 13.45
CA ALA A 239 -11.22 -6.00 14.77
C ALA A 239 -10.61 -5.17 15.92
N LEU A 240 -9.32 -4.82 15.82
CA LEU A 240 -8.66 -3.94 16.80
C LEU A 240 -9.31 -2.54 16.81
N GLY A 241 -9.69 -2.02 15.65
CA GLY A 241 -10.42 -0.75 15.55
C GLY A 241 -11.77 -0.80 16.27
N GLN A 242 -12.48 -1.92 16.19
CA GLN A 242 -13.77 -2.11 16.86
C GLN A 242 -13.66 -2.39 18.36
N LEU A 243 -12.56 -3.00 18.81
CA LEU A 243 -12.34 -3.31 20.23
C LEU A 243 -11.76 -2.15 21.04
N VAL A 244 -10.95 -1.30 20.39
CA VAL A 244 -10.20 -0.22 21.06
C VAL A 244 -10.66 1.15 20.56
N ALA A 245 -10.15 1.57 19.42
CA ALA A 245 -10.42 2.86 18.79
C ALA A 245 -10.05 2.74 17.32
N ILE A 246 -10.86 3.32 16.44
CA ILE A 246 -10.62 3.26 15.01
C ILE A 246 -9.37 4.07 14.65
N SER A 247 -9.18 5.26 15.25
CA SER A 247 -7.98 6.07 15.02
C SER A 247 -6.70 5.38 15.46
N PHE A 248 -6.74 4.55 16.51
CA PHE A 248 -5.57 3.79 16.95
C PHE A 248 -5.19 2.74 15.92
N ALA A 249 -6.16 1.94 15.49
CA ALA A 249 -5.95 0.92 14.46
C ALA A 249 -5.56 1.53 13.10
N PHE A 250 -6.14 2.68 12.73
CA PHE A 250 -5.79 3.44 11.54
C PHE A 250 -4.32 3.87 11.55
N ASN A 251 -3.85 4.43 12.66
CA ASN A 251 -2.44 4.84 12.81
C ASN A 251 -1.48 3.66 12.81
N LEU A 252 -1.83 2.54 13.46
CA LEU A 252 -1.01 1.32 13.40
C LEU A 252 -0.95 0.71 12.00
N PHE A 253 -2.05 0.77 11.26
CA PHE A 253 -2.06 0.32 9.87
C PHE A 253 -1.15 1.17 8.99
N ASN A 254 -1.27 2.50 9.07
CA ASN A 254 -0.40 3.43 8.33
C ASN A 254 1.07 3.25 8.72
N LEU A 255 1.34 3.01 10.00
CA LEU A 255 2.68 2.69 10.47
C LEU A 255 3.18 1.40 9.82
N GLY A 256 2.33 0.37 9.74
CA GLY A 256 2.60 -0.87 9.02
C GLY A 256 2.88 -0.67 7.53
N ILE A 257 2.13 0.21 6.86
CA ILE A 257 2.39 0.60 5.46
C ILE A 257 3.77 1.23 5.34
N ILE A 258 4.11 2.21 6.17
CA ILE A 258 5.42 2.90 6.11
C ILE A 258 6.57 1.92 6.33
N TYR A 259 6.48 1.04 7.33
CA TYR A 259 7.50 0.00 7.53
C TYR A 259 7.65 -0.93 6.33
N ARG A 260 6.57 -1.21 5.59
CA ARG A 260 6.60 -2.10 4.42
C ARG A 260 7.05 -1.41 3.15
N LEU A 261 6.66 -0.16 2.92
CA LEU A 261 7.13 0.64 1.80
C LEU A 261 8.64 0.83 1.88
N ASP A 262 9.15 1.20 3.06
CA ASP A 262 10.59 1.30 3.37
C ASP A 262 11.31 0.00 2.95
N THR A 263 10.81 -1.17 3.35
CA THR A 263 11.44 -2.44 2.94
C THR A 263 11.37 -2.75 1.45
N LYS A 264 10.26 -2.43 0.77
CA LYS A 264 10.12 -2.75 -0.66
C LYS A 264 10.99 -1.82 -1.51
N ASP A 265 11.04 -0.54 -1.15
CA ASP A 265 11.86 0.44 -1.84
C ASP A 265 13.35 0.14 -1.60
N LEU A 266 13.75 -0.26 -0.38
CA LEU A 266 15.10 -0.78 -0.08
C LEU A 266 15.44 -2.08 -0.83
N LEU A 267 14.47 -2.97 -1.03
CA LEU A 267 14.72 -4.19 -1.82
C LEU A 267 14.82 -3.88 -3.31
N ALA A 268 13.98 -2.97 -3.83
CA ALA A 268 14.03 -2.55 -5.21
C ALA A 268 15.35 -1.81 -5.52
N SER A 269 15.84 -0.96 -4.62
CA SER A 269 17.16 -0.31 -4.77
C SER A 269 18.29 -1.33 -4.80
N ARG A 270 18.27 -2.34 -3.92
CA ARG A 270 19.27 -3.43 -3.91
C ARG A 270 19.20 -4.34 -5.14
N CYS A 271 18.01 -4.69 -5.63
CA CYS A 271 17.86 -5.51 -6.83
C CYS A 271 18.28 -4.77 -8.11
N ASN A 272 18.10 -3.45 -8.14
CA ASN A 272 18.53 -2.61 -9.27
C ASN A 272 20.03 -2.32 -9.27
N GLN A 273 20.75 -2.64 -8.20
CA GLN A 273 22.19 -2.79 -8.28
C GLN A 273 22.47 -4.05 -9.09
N VAL A 274 22.43 -3.91 -10.42
CA VAL A 274 23.10 -4.80 -11.34
C VAL A 274 24.53 -4.86 -10.85
N HIS A 275 24.86 -5.94 -10.15
CA HIS A 275 26.24 -6.24 -9.85
C HIS A 275 26.86 -6.43 -11.22
N LYS A 276 27.55 -5.40 -11.73
CA LYS A 276 28.41 -5.54 -12.89
C LYS A 276 29.38 -6.64 -12.47
N SER A 277 29.12 -7.86 -12.92
CA SER A 277 29.99 -8.99 -12.67
C SER A 277 31.36 -8.53 -13.13
N LYS A 278 32.34 -8.46 -12.22
CA LYS A 278 33.73 -8.17 -12.58
C LYS A 278 34.04 -9.00 -13.81
N HIS A 279 34.37 -8.33 -14.90
CA HIS A 279 34.55 -8.96 -16.21
C HIS A 279 35.69 -9.98 -16.04
N ARG A 280 35.34 -11.26 -15.91
CA ARG A 280 36.34 -12.34 -15.83
C ARG A 280 36.74 -12.61 -17.27
N VAL A 281 37.89 -12.06 -17.66
CA VAL A 281 38.56 -12.48 -18.89
C VAL A 281 39.07 -13.89 -18.61
N ILE A 282 38.41 -14.87 -19.21
CA ILE A 282 38.93 -16.25 -19.23
C ILE A 282 40.02 -16.21 -20.30
N GLU A 283 41.28 -16.08 -19.87
CA GLU A 283 42.39 -16.28 -20.79
C GLU A 283 42.41 -17.76 -21.22
N PRO A 284 42.55 -18.04 -22.52
CA PRO A 284 42.74 -19.42 -22.98
C PRO A 284 43.96 -20.00 -22.29
N TYR A 285 43.82 -21.22 -21.78
CA TYR A 285 44.90 -21.98 -21.16
C TYR A 285 46.06 -22.04 -22.17
N LYS A 286 47.13 -21.28 -21.93
CA LYS A 286 48.37 -21.48 -22.66
C LYS A 286 48.86 -22.86 -22.26
N GLU A 287 48.90 -23.80 -23.22
CA GLU A 287 49.69 -25.01 -23.07
C GLU A 287 51.10 -24.53 -22.70
N VAL A 288 51.47 -24.74 -21.44
CA VAL A 288 52.84 -24.57 -21.01
C VAL A 288 53.55 -25.73 -21.69
N ASP A 289 54.28 -25.44 -22.77
CA ASP A 289 55.24 -26.35 -23.34
C ASP A 289 56.17 -26.80 -22.19
N PHE A 290 55.96 -28.04 -21.74
CA PHE A 290 56.92 -28.75 -20.92
C PHE A 290 58.12 -29.03 -21.81
N GLN A 291 59.01 -28.04 -21.91
CA GLN A 291 60.34 -28.23 -22.46
C GLN A 291 61.25 -28.67 -21.33
N ASP A 292 61.83 -29.85 -21.55
CA ASP A 292 62.74 -30.58 -20.69
C ASP A 292 63.72 -29.68 -19.94
N SER A 293 63.75 -29.84 -18.63
CA SER A 293 64.86 -29.40 -17.79
C SER A 293 65.23 -30.55 -16.85
N ASP A 294 65.94 -31.52 -17.43
CA ASP A 294 66.83 -32.40 -16.70
C ASP A 294 67.88 -31.55 -15.97
N SER A 295 67.87 -31.55 -14.64
CA SER A 295 69.08 -31.57 -13.80
C SER A 295 68.75 -31.70 -12.33
N PHE A 296 68.97 -32.92 -11.82
CA PHE A 296 69.57 -33.26 -10.53
C PHE A 296 69.63 -32.18 -9.44
N SER A 297 68.97 -32.42 -8.31
CA SER A 297 69.72 -32.71 -7.07
C SER A 297 68.83 -33.42 -6.05
N SER A 298 69.37 -34.52 -5.55
CA SER A 298 68.88 -35.33 -4.46
C SER A 298 68.89 -34.53 -3.17
N ASP A 299 67.81 -34.57 -2.38
CA ASP A 299 68.01 -34.81 -0.96
C ASP A 299 66.83 -35.51 -0.30
N SER A 300 67.23 -36.30 0.68
CA SER A 300 66.57 -37.38 1.38
C SER A 300 65.70 -36.88 2.54
N GLY A 301 64.56 -37.53 2.79
CA GLY A 301 63.77 -37.24 3.99
C GLY A 301 62.41 -37.93 4.05
N SER A 302 62.39 -39.15 4.58
CA SER A 302 61.25 -39.95 5.07
C SER A 302 60.12 -39.11 5.72
N SER A 303 58.82 -39.39 5.56
CA SER A 303 58.18 -40.60 6.09
C SER A 303 56.66 -40.59 5.83
N SER A 304 56.13 -41.75 5.43
CA SER A 304 54.88 -42.37 5.93
C SER A 304 53.69 -41.47 6.27
N ALA A 305 52.63 -41.53 5.46
CA ALA A 305 51.42 -42.26 5.86
C ALA A 305 50.39 -42.27 4.71
N SER A 306 49.91 -43.47 4.43
CA SER A 306 48.90 -43.87 3.47
C SER A 306 47.48 -43.42 3.84
N ASP A 307 46.72 -42.93 2.86
CA ASP A 307 45.28 -43.22 2.79
C ASP A 307 44.77 -43.16 1.33
N PRO A 308 44.17 -44.24 0.77
CA PRO A 308 43.76 -44.28 -0.62
C PRO A 308 42.23 -44.30 -0.76
N HIS A 309 41.56 -43.15 -0.91
CA HIS A 309 40.24 -43.08 -1.57
C HIS A 309 39.89 -41.64 -1.97
N ALA A 310 40.23 -41.26 -3.21
CA ALA A 310 39.60 -40.12 -3.88
C ALA A 310 39.35 -40.49 -5.34
N GLY A 311 38.09 -40.75 -5.66
CA GLY A 311 37.62 -40.94 -7.03
C GLY A 311 37.87 -39.70 -7.87
N HIS A 312 38.28 -39.94 -9.12
CA HIS A 312 38.41 -38.93 -10.17
C HIS A 312 37.18 -38.01 -10.23
N ARG A 313 37.41 -36.73 -9.93
CA ARG A 313 36.67 -35.62 -10.54
C ARG A 313 37.66 -34.86 -11.42
N PRO A 314 37.33 -34.55 -12.69
CA PRO A 314 38.14 -33.64 -13.47
C PRO A 314 38.09 -32.25 -12.80
N GLY A 315 39.23 -31.81 -12.28
CA GLY A 315 39.41 -30.51 -11.66
C GLY A 315 39.50 -29.44 -12.73
N TYR A 316 38.49 -28.58 -12.84
CA TYR A 316 38.64 -27.28 -13.46
C TYR A 316 39.35 -26.38 -12.46
N GLN A 317 40.65 -26.12 -12.67
CA GLN A 317 41.42 -25.20 -11.83
C GLN A 317 41.25 -23.78 -12.36
N VAL A 318 40.38 -22.99 -11.72
CA VAL A 318 40.23 -21.56 -12.02
C VAL A 318 41.30 -20.80 -11.23
N ALA A 319 42.43 -20.48 -11.87
CA ALA A 319 43.46 -19.66 -11.25
C ALA A 319 43.02 -18.19 -11.21
N LEU A 320 42.79 -17.65 -10.01
CA LEU A 320 42.61 -16.22 -9.75
C LEU A 320 44.00 -15.59 -9.59
N ARG A 321 44.48 -14.91 -10.63
CA ARG A 321 45.65 -14.01 -10.52
C ARG A 321 45.17 -12.59 -10.26
N THR A 322 45.44 -12.07 -9.07
CA THR A 322 45.39 -10.64 -8.77
C THR A 322 46.66 -10.00 -9.32
N CYS A 323 46.55 -9.23 -10.40
CA CYS A 323 47.66 -8.42 -10.90
C CYS A 323 47.75 -7.14 -10.06
N ASP A 324 48.69 -7.11 -9.10
CA ASP A 324 49.19 -5.86 -8.53
C ASP A 324 50.15 -5.22 -9.55
N ILE A 325 49.69 -4.13 -10.18
CA ILE A 325 50.54 -3.30 -11.03
C ILE A 325 51.33 -2.36 -10.11
N GLN A 326 52.52 -2.82 -9.69
CA GLN A 326 53.50 -1.96 -9.06
C GLN A 326 54.18 -1.12 -10.16
N ARG A 327 53.81 0.17 -10.26
CA ARG A 327 54.52 1.15 -11.09
C ARG A 327 55.88 1.43 -10.44
N VAL A 328 56.95 0.95 -11.08
CA VAL A 328 58.32 1.41 -10.83
C VAL A 328 58.73 2.29 -12.00
N ASP A 329 58.72 3.60 -11.77
CA ASP A 329 59.36 4.57 -12.65
C ASP A 329 60.86 4.61 -12.34
N SER A 330 61.69 4.18 -13.29
CA SER A 330 63.07 4.65 -13.42
C SER A 330 63.63 4.27 -14.79
N ARG A 331 63.72 5.27 -15.67
CA ARG A 331 64.41 5.19 -16.96
C ARG A 331 65.77 5.87 -16.83
N PRO A 332 66.92 5.20 -17.06
CA PRO A 332 68.18 5.87 -17.32
C PRO A 332 68.38 6.10 -18.83
N PRO A 333 69.25 7.05 -19.23
CA PRO A 333 69.40 7.48 -20.62
C PRO A 333 70.26 6.49 -21.43
N SER A 334 69.84 6.23 -22.67
CA SER A 334 70.54 5.40 -23.65
C SER A 334 71.55 6.19 -24.51
N PRO A 335 72.75 5.64 -24.80
CA PRO A 335 73.76 6.24 -25.67
C PRO A 335 73.52 5.94 -27.17
N PRO A 336 74.20 6.63 -28.11
CA PRO A 336 73.83 6.65 -29.52
C PRO A 336 74.33 5.42 -30.30
N ARG A 337 73.53 4.95 -31.27
CA ARG A 337 73.91 3.93 -32.25
C ARG A 337 74.18 4.52 -33.64
N PRO A 338 75.15 3.98 -34.41
CA PRO A 338 75.48 4.41 -35.76
C PRO A 338 74.59 3.74 -36.83
N PRO A 339 74.63 4.23 -38.09
CA PRO A 339 73.72 3.80 -39.14
C PRO A 339 74.30 2.59 -39.90
N SER A 340 73.47 1.60 -40.20
CA SER A 340 73.75 0.67 -41.29
C SER A 340 72.46 0.28 -42.00
N SER A 341 72.54 0.45 -43.30
CA SER A 341 71.55 0.29 -44.35
C SER A 341 71.53 -1.15 -44.86
N LEU A 342 70.37 -1.80 -44.90
CA LEU A 342 70.07 -2.89 -45.84
C LEU A 342 68.57 -2.90 -46.21
N PRO A 343 68.20 -3.29 -47.45
CA PRO A 343 66.86 -3.16 -48.00
C PRO A 343 65.96 -4.37 -47.69
N PRO A 344 64.62 -4.23 -47.63
CA PRO A 344 63.73 -5.35 -47.32
C PRO A 344 63.36 -6.15 -48.58
N THR A 345 63.44 -7.48 -48.47
CA THR A 345 62.78 -8.45 -49.35
C THR A 345 61.39 -8.80 -48.77
N PRO A 346 60.36 -9.04 -49.61
CA PRO A 346 59.02 -9.34 -49.12
C PRO A 346 58.83 -10.86 -48.96
N SER A 347 58.73 -11.33 -47.72
CA SER A 347 58.15 -12.64 -47.42
C SER A 347 56.91 -12.45 -46.54
N ARG A 348 55.76 -12.79 -47.11
CA ARG A 348 54.46 -12.80 -46.44
C ARG A 348 54.31 -14.17 -45.78
N SER A 349 54.59 -14.25 -44.48
CA SER A 349 54.01 -15.27 -43.61
C SER A 349 52.92 -14.61 -42.75
N PRO A 350 51.72 -15.21 -42.61
CA PRO A 350 50.72 -14.70 -41.69
C PRO A 350 51.23 -14.88 -40.25
N ASP A 351 51.23 -13.78 -39.50
CA ASP A 351 51.65 -13.67 -38.11
C ASP A 351 50.72 -14.52 -37.21
N PRO A 352 51.21 -15.58 -36.53
CA PRO A 352 50.39 -16.44 -35.67
C PRO A 352 50.03 -15.81 -34.30
N ASP A 353 50.44 -14.57 -34.01
CA ASP A 353 50.50 -14.04 -32.65
C ASP A 353 49.38 -13.07 -32.22
N VAL A 354 48.21 -13.09 -32.87
CA VAL A 354 47.04 -12.34 -32.36
C VAL A 354 46.06 -13.32 -31.72
N PRO A 355 46.16 -13.59 -30.40
CA PRO A 355 45.18 -14.41 -29.70
C PRO A 355 43.82 -13.73 -29.81
N SER A 356 42.92 -14.36 -30.55
CA SER A 356 41.53 -13.92 -30.63
C SER A 356 40.88 -14.15 -29.27
N VAL A 357 40.86 -13.13 -28.42
CA VAL A 357 40.18 -13.18 -27.14
C VAL A 357 38.68 -13.17 -27.39
N VAL A 358 38.06 -14.34 -27.25
CA VAL A 358 36.60 -14.49 -27.26
C VAL A 358 36.10 -14.10 -25.87
N THR A 359 35.25 -13.08 -25.79
CA THR A 359 34.61 -12.69 -24.53
C THR A 359 33.19 -13.25 -24.47
N PHE A 360 32.95 -14.14 -23.51
CA PHE A 360 31.62 -14.59 -23.13
C PHE A 360 31.09 -13.67 -22.03
N SER A 361 29.94 -13.04 -22.29
CA SER A 361 29.22 -12.32 -21.26
C SER A 361 28.05 -13.18 -20.81
N THR A 362 28.10 -13.68 -19.57
CA THR A 362 26.95 -14.35 -18.98
C THR A 362 26.24 -13.41 -18.04
N SER A 363 24.98 -13.08 -18.36
CA SER A 363 24.12 -12.32 -17.46
C SER A 363 23.16 -13.27 -16.75
N TYR A 364 23.04 -13.09 -15.44
CA TYR A 364 22.12 -13.85 -14.59
C TYR A 364 21.08 -12.89 -14.01
N ILE A 365 19.82 -13.09 -14.38
CA ILE A 365 18.70 -12.33 -13.84
C ILE A 365 17.92 -13.27 -12.92
N VAL A 366 17.94 -12.99 -11.62
CA VAL A 366 17.21 -13.77 -10.61
C VAL A 366 15.99 -12.98 -10.15
N LYS A 367 14.80 -13.35 -10.61
CA LYS A 367 13.53 -12.74 -10.22
C LYS A 367 12.84 -13.61 -9.17
N LYS A 368 12.84 -13.16 -7.91
CA LYS A 368 12.11 -13.81 -6.82
C LYS A 368 10.70 -13.23 -6.69
N THR A 369 9.70 -14.02 -7.04
CA THR A 369 8.28 -13.69 -6.87
C THR A 369 7.75 -14.37 -5.61
N PRO A 370 7.32 -13.66 -4.56
CA PRO A 370 6.80 -14.33 -3.37
C PRO A 370 5.51 -15.08 -3.71
N LEU A 371 5.30 -16.26 -3.14
CA LEU A 371 4.04 -16.99 -3.21
C LEU A 371 3.07 -16.52 -2.11
N PRO A 372 1.76 -16.73 -2.30
CA PRO A 372 0.78 -16.43 -1.25
C PRO A 372 1.07 -17.25 0.02
N PRO A 373 0.81 -16.65 1.21
CA PRO A 373 0.93 -17.36 2.48
C PRO A 373 0.00 -18.58 2.52
N ARG A 374 0.28 -19.56 3.39
CA ARG A 374 -0.63 -20.70 3.59
C ARG A 374 -1.99 -20.17 4.09
N PRO A 375 -3.11 -20.66 3.54
CA PRO A 375 -4.43 -20.20 3.94
C PRO A 375 -4.67 -20.49 5.43
N THR A 376 -5.01 -19.44 6.16
CA THR A 376 -5.41 -19.46 7.56
C THR A 376 -6.86 -19.94 7.70
N MET A 377 -7.32 -20.19 8.94
CA MET A 377 -8.73 -20.52 9.17
C MET A 377 -9.67 -19.43 8.63
N MET A 378 -9.33 -18.15 8.81
CA MET A 378 -10.12 -17.05 8.30
C MET A 378 -10.11 -17.02 6.77
N ASP A 379 -9.01 -17.40 6.12
CA ASP A 379 -8.98 -17.53 4.65
C ASP A 379 -9.91 -18.66 4.18
N LYS A 380 -10.05 -19.75 4.95
CA LYS A 380 -11.03 -20.81 4.63
C LYS A 380 -12.48 -20.30 4.76
N VAL A 381 -12.78 -19.50 5.79
CA VAL A 381 -14.08 -18.85 5.95
C VAL A 381 -14.34 -17.87 4.80
N ALA A 382 -13.34 -17.07 4.45
CA ALA A 382 -13.38 -16.15 3.33
C ALA A 382 -13.65 -16.88 2.00
N ILE A 383 -12.94 -17.97 1.73
CA ILE A 383 -13.16 -18.83 0.56
C ILE A 383 -14.58 -19.43 0.57
N ALA A 384 -15.09 -19.86 1.73
CA ALA A 384 -16.46 -20.35 1.85
C ALA A 384 -17.48 -19.25 1.54
N LEU A 385 -17.29 -18.03 2.04
CA LEU A 385 -18.14 -16.87 1.73
C LEU A 385 -18.11 -16.54 0.22
N ALA A 386 -16.93 -16.55 -0.38
CA ALA A 386 -16.76 -16.27 -1.81
C ALA A 386 -17.34 -17.35 -2.74
N LYS A 387 -17.62 -18.56 -2.23
CA LYS A 387 -18.39 -19.58 -2.95
C LYS A 387 -19.87 -19.27 -2.98
N VAL A 388 -20.40 -18.58 -1.96
CA VAL A 388 -21.83 -18.26 -1.84
C VAL A 388 -22.17 -17.01 -2.63
N VAL A 389 -21.36 -15.96 -2.50
CA VAL A 389 -21.54 -14.71 -3.24
C VAL A 389 -20.25 -14.45 -4.01
N PRO A 390 -20.26 -14.16 -5.31
CA PRO A 390 -19.04 -13.79 -6.02
C PRO A 390 -18.51 -12.42 -5.55
N GLU A 391 -17.18 -12.27 -5.44
CA GLU A 391 -16.54 -11.02 -4.97
C GLU A 391 -17.00 -9.76 -5.71
N ARG A 392 -17.20 -9.87 -7.02
CA ARG A 392 -17.63 -8.76 -7.89
C ARG A 392 -18.92 -8.11 -7.42
N PHE A 393 -19.80 -8.90 -6.79
CA PHE A 393 -21.07 -8.43 -6.26
C PHE A 393 -20.99 -8.22 -4.74
N ALA A 394 -20.31 -9.11 -4.01
CA ALA A 394 -20.25 -9.06 -2.55
C ALA A 394 -19.65 -7.76 -2.03
N LEU A 395 -18.54 -7.30 -2.61
CA LEU A 395 -17.84 -6.13 -2.08
C LEU A 395 -18.65 -4.83 -2.25
N PRO A 396 -19.15 -4.47 -3.46
CA PRO A 396 -20.06 -3.34 -3.60
C PRO A 396 -21.32 -3.49 -2.76
N LEU A 397 -21.90 -4.70 -2.69
CA LEU A 397 -23.09 -4.97 -1.89
C LEU A 397 -22.85 -4.71 -0.40
N PHE A 398 -21.75 -5.17 0.17
CA PHE A 398 -21.43 -4.94 1.59
C PHE A 398 -21.15 -3.47 1.89
N VAL A 399 -20.50 -2.75 0.97
CA VAL A 399 -20.26 -1.31 1.12
C VAL A 399 -21.58 -0.55 1.04
N VAL A 400 -22.43 -0.82 0.05
CA VAL A 400 -23.73 -0.16 -0.10
C VAL A 400 -24.66 -0.50 1.05
N ALA A 401 -24.74 -1.76 1.47
CA ALA A 401 -25.56 -2.20 2.60
C ALA A 401 -25.06 -1.58 3.92
N GLY A 402 -23.74 -1.54 4.12
CA GLY A 402 -23.15 -0.89 5.29
C GLY A 402 -23.42 0.61 5.32
N LEU A 403 -23.22 1.32 4.20
CA LEU A 403 -23.54 2.74 4.11
C LEU A 403 -25.03 2.99 4.30
N SER A 404 -25.89 2.20 3.66
CA SER A 404 -27.34 2.26 3.83
C SER A 404 -27.74 2.08 5.29
N SER A 405 -27.10 1.15 6.01
CA SER A 405 -27.32 0.96 7.45
C SER A 405 -26.92 2.18 8.28
N VAL A 406 -25.89 2.93 7.87
CA VAL A 406 -25.52 4.21 8.51
C VAL A 406 -26.54 5.31 8.18
N LEU A 407 -27.15 5.27 6.98
CA LEU A 407 -28.13 6.29 6.55
C LEU A 407 -29.44 6.21 7.30
N GLN A 408 -29.87 4.99 7.63
CA GLN A 408 -31.18 4.75 8.23
C GLN A 408 -31.29 5.19 9.70
N HIS A 409 -30.36 6.01 10.20
CA HIS A 409 -30.21 6.46 11.59
C HIS A 409 -30.60 5.38 12.60
N PRO A 410 -29.63 4.61 13.15
CA PRO A 410 -29.95 3.47 13.98
C PRO A 410 -30.81 3.89 15.18
N ASP A 411 -32.07 3.47 15.18
CA ASP A 411 -33.02 3.61 16.29
C ASP A 411 -32.80 2.53 17.37
N SER A 412 -31.91 1.58 17.10
CA SER A 412 -31.72 0.40 17.92
C SER A 412 -30.28 -0.10 17.88
N PHE A 413 -29.87 -0.66 19.01
CA PHE A 413 -28.56 -1.29 19.17
C PHE A 413 -28.29 -2.42 18.17
N GLY A 414 -29.34 -3.15 17.75
CA GLY A 414 -29.21 -4.20 16.73
C GLY A 414 -28.70 -3.65 15.39
N LYS A 415 -29.22 -2.49 14.96
CA LYS A 415 -28.76 -1.80 13.74
C LYS A 415 -27.30 -1.35 13.86
N VAL A 416 -26.88 -0.89 15.05
CA VAL A 416 -25.48 -0.55 15.34
C VAL A 416 -24.56 -1.78 15.22
N MET A 417 -24.98 -2.94 15.73
CA MET A 417 -24.18 -4.17 15.61
C MET A 417 -24.05 -4.64 14.15
N VAL A 418 -25.14 -4.55 13.38
CA VAL A 418 -25.12 -4.84 11.94
C VAL A 418 -24.16 -3.89 11.21
N MET A 419 -24.12 -2.61 11.59
CA MET A 419 -23.18 -1.64 11.05
C MET A 419 -21.71 -2.01 11.31
N HIS A 420 -21.37 -2.53 12.50
CA HIS A 420 -20.01 -3.02 12.78
C HIS A 420 -19.67 -4.34 12.07
N LEU A 421 -20.68 -5.12 11.66
CA LEU A 421 -20.44 -6.36 10.93
C LEU A 421 -19.87 -6.10 9.53
N PHE A 422 -20.33 -5.05 8.82
CA PHE A 422 -19.92 -4.79 7.44
C PHE A 422 -18.42 -4.51 7.26
N PRO A 423 -17.77 -3.62 8.04
CA PRO A 423 -16.32 -3.40 7.93
C PRO A 423 -15.52 -4.69 8.15
N LEU A 424 -15.95 -5.54 9.09
CA LEU A 424 -15.33 -6.85 9.31
C LEU A 424 -15.51 -7.76 8.10
N LEU A 425 -16.72 -7.88 7.57
CA LEU A 425 -16.99 -8.67 6.37
C LEU A 425 -16.13 -8.20 5.19
N ILE A 426 -16.07 -6.89 4.93
CA ILE A 426 -15.23 -6.30 3.87
C ILE A 426 -13.75 -6.66 4.06
N SER A 427 -13.25 -6.65 5.30
CA SER A 427 -11.86 -6.95 5.63
C SER A 427 -11.50 -8.45 5.62
N VAL A 428 -12.47 -9.33 5.89
CA VAL A 428 -12.30 -10.80 5.91
C VAL A 428 -12.45 -11.39 4.53
N TYR A 429 -13.27 -10.78 3.68
CA TYR A 429 -13.63 -11.34 2.39
C TYR A 429 -12.38 -11.51 1.48
N PRO A 430 -12.22 -12.62 0.74
CA PRO A 430 -10.95 -12.92 0.07
C PRO A 430 -10.79 -12.04 -1.19
N THR A 431 -9.56 -11.69 -1.55
CA THR A 431 -9.26 -10.94 -2.79
C THR A 431 -8.88 -11.90 -3.93
N LYS A 432 -9.50 -11.75 -5.10
CA LYS A 432 -9.37 -12.63 -6.26
C LYS A 432 -7.97 -12.78 -6.85
N TYR A 433 -7.05 -11.84 -6.64
CA TYR A 433 -5.73 -11.87 -7.30
C TYR A 433 -4.84 -13.05 -6.84
N HIS A 434 -5.22 -13.77 -5.79
CA HIS A 434 -4.52 -14.98 -5.39
C HIS A 434 -4.87 -16.25 -6.19
N LEU A 435 -5.86 -16.21 -7.08
CA LEU A 435 -6.39 -17.44 -7.70
C LEU A 435 -6.24 -17.53 -9.23
N GLN A 436 -5.78 -16.49 -9.92
CA GLN A 436 -5.37 -16.65 -11.32
C GLN A 436 -3.86 -16.82 -11.39
N PRO A 437 -3.34 -18.07 -11.47
CA PRO A 437 -1.98 -18.26 -11.90
C PRO A 437 -1.84 -17.60 -13.27
N VAL A 438 -0.85 -16.72 -13.42
CA VAL A 438 -0.42 -16.11 -14.70
C VAL A 438 0.26 -17.18 -15.56
N VAL A 439 -0.43 -18.31 -15.76
CA VAL A 439 -0.01 -19.45 -16.57
C VAL A 439 -1.04 -19.60 -17.70
N LYS A 440 -1.37 -18.48 -18.33
CA LYS A 440 -1.92 -18.45 -19.69
C LYS A 440 -0.81 -18.11 -20.70
N GLY A 441 0.41 -18.55 -20.42
CA GLY A 441 1.39 -18.81 -21.48
C GLY A 441 0.92 -20.06 -22.22
N ARG A 442 -0.03 -19.90 -23.14
CA ARG A 442 -0.35 -20.91 -24.14
C ARG A 442 0.85 -20.90 -25.09
N VAL A 443 1.89 -21.64 -24.75
CA VAL A 443 3.02 -21.97 -25.64
C VAL A 443 2.47 -22.88 -26.73
N GLY A 444 1.68 -22.31 -27.64
CA GLY A 444 1.23 -22.94 -28.88
C GLY A 444 1.86 -22.16 -30.02
N GLY A 445 3.02 -22.62 -30.48
CA GLY A 445 3.89 -21.92 -31.44
C GLY A 445 3.34 -21.84 -32.86
N GLY A 446 2.26 -21.09 -33.09
CA GLY A 446 1.62 -21.01 -34.41
C GLY A 446 1.39 -19.62 -35.00
N ARG A 447 1.40 -18.52 -34.23
CA ARG A 447 1.10 -17.18 -34.75
C ARG A 447 1.92 -16.13 -34.02
N ARG A 448 3.02 -15.73 -34.63
CA ARG A 448 3.92 -14.66 -34.15
C ARG A 448 3.44 -13.27 -34.59
N GLU A 449 2.72 -13.19 -35.71
CA GLU A 449 2.30 -11.92 -36.32
C GLU A 449 1.13 -11.24 -35.59
N GLU A 450 0.13 -11.99 -35.09
CA GLU A 450 -1.00 -11.38 -34.34
C GLU A 450 -0.58 -10.82 -32.97
N ALA A 451 0.51 -11.33 -32.39
CA ALA A 451 1.04 -10.80 -31.12
C ALA A 451 1.84 -9.51 -31.33
N GLU A 452 2.46 -9.33 -32.50
CA GLU A 452 3.19 -8.10 -32.84
C GLU A 452 2.20 -6.95 -33.14
N GLU A 453 1.07 -7.22 -33.81
CA GLU A 453 0.01 -6.20 -34.03
C GLU A 453 -0.72 -5.80 -32.73
N GLU A 454 -1.06 -6.75 -31.85
CA GLU A 454 -1.64 -6.40 -30.54
C GLU A 454 -0.65 -5.62 -29.66
N GLU A 455 0.67 -5.86 -29.79
CA GLU A 455 1.68 -5.10 -29.06
C GLU A 455 1.86 -3.66 -29.59
N GLU A 456 1.80 -3.42 -30.91
CA GLU A 456 1.90 -2.06 -31.48
C GLU A 456 0.67 -1.20 -31.13
N GLU A 457 -0.55 -1.76 -31.15
CA GLU A 457 -1.75 -1.03 -30.72
C GLU A 457 -1.74 -0.72 -29.21
N GLU A 458 -1.21 -1.63 -28.39
CA GLU A 458 -1.12 -1.41 -26.94
C GLU A 458 -0.04 -0.37 -26.57
N GLU A 459 1.04 -0.28 -27.37
CA GLU A 459 2.11 0.71 -27.19
C GLU A 459 1.66 2.13 -27.62
N SER A 460 0.82 2.25 -28.67
CA SER A 460 0.25 3.52 -29.14
C SER A 460 -0.76 4.14 -28.17
N MET A 461 -1.55 3.33 -27.44
CA MET A 461 -2.49 3.84 -26.43
C MET A 461 -1.83 4.24 -25.10
N MET A 462 -0.55 3.92 -24.87
CA MET A 462 0.01 3.81 -23.52
C MET A 462 0.46 5.14 -22.90
N TYR A 463 0.83 6.11 -23.73
CA TYR A 463 0.98 7.51 -23.36
C TYR A 463 0.22 8.28 -24.44
N PRO A 464 -0.85 9.01 -24.11
CA PRO A 464 -1.40 9.92 -25.11
C PRO A 464 -0.23 10.80 -25.54
N GLU A 465 -0.03 10.89 -26.86
CA GLU A 465 0.88 11.84 -27.47
C GLU A 465 0.90 13.11 -26.65
N ASP A 466 2.09 13.64 -26.36
CA ASP A 466 2.25 14.92 -25.68
C ASP A 466 1.24 15.89 -26.31
N THR A 467 0.12 16.13 -25.62
CA THR A 467 -0.93 17.01 -26.11
C THR A 467 -0.60 18.38 -25.54
N PRO A 468 0.17 19.22 -26.26
CA PRO A 468 0.51 20.54 -25.80
C PRO A 468 -0.78 21.32 -25.53
N GLY A 469 -0.94 21.82 -24.31
CA GLY A 469 -2.03 22.71 -23.94
C GLY A 469 -3.21 22.08 -23.19
N LEU A 470 -3.05 20.92 -22.55
CA LEU A 470 -4.07 20.40 -21.61
C LEU A 470 -4.46 21.45 -20.56
N SER A 471 -5.73 21.87 -20.58
CA SER A 471 -6.30 22.76 -19.57
C SER A 471 -6.36 22.08 -18.20
N THR A 472 -6.25 22.86 -17.11
CA THR A 472 -6.40 22.37 -15.73
C THR A 472 -7.68 21.54 -15.54
N TRP A 473 -8.76 21.90 -16.24
CA TRP A 473 -10.02 21.18 -16.23
C TRP A 473 -9.92 19.79 -16.89
N GLN A 474 -9.23 19.68 -18.03
CA GLN A 474 -9.00 18.38 -18.66
C GLN A 474 -8.13 17.48 -17.78
N VAL A 475 -7.12 18.05 -17.12
CA VAL A 475 -6.32 17.33 -16.11
C VAL A 475 -7.20 16.82 -14.98
N LEU A 476 -8.04 17.68 -14.41
CA LEU A 476 -8.97 17.30 -13.34
C LEU A 476 -9.95 16.21 -13.80
N ARG A 477 -10.52 16.37 -15.00
CA ARG A 477 -11.43 15.40 -15.62
C ARG A 477 -10.74 14.05 -15.81
N ARG A 478 -9.48 14.04 -16.23
CA ARG A 478 -8.67 12.81 -16.38
C ARG A 478 -8.33 12.20 -15.02
N MET A 479 -8.02 13.02 -14.02
CA MET A 479 -7.80 12.57 -12.64
C MET A 479 -9.06 11.95 -12.03
N MET A 480 -10.26 12.43 -12.37
CA MET A 480 -11.53 11.89 -11.88
C MET A 480 -12.15 10.83 -12.79
N GLY A 481 -11.69 10.71 -14.04
CA GLY A 481 -12.19 9.75 -15.02
C GLY A 481 -11.85 8.31 -14.68
N ARG A 482 -12.41 7.37 -15.45
CA ARG A 482 -12.13 5.94 -15.31
C ARG A 482 -10.66 5.64 -15.53
N SER A 483 -10.17 4.58 -14.89
CA SER A 483 -8.82 4.07 -15.06
C SER A 483 -8.65 3.29 -16.37
N ASP A 484 -9.73 2.62 -16.79
CA ASP A 484 -9.84 1.85 -18.02
C ASP A 484 -11.30 1.91 -18.50
N ASP A 485 -11.51 2.31 -19.74
CA ASP A 485 -12.84 2.41 -20.34
C ASP A 485 -13.47 1.03 -20.59
N LYS A 486 -12.66 -0.04 -20.69
CA LYS A 486 -13.09 -1.42 -20.87
C LYS A 486 -13.63 -2.05 -19.57
N VAL A 487 -13.18 -1.59 -18.40
CA VAL A 487 -13.58 -2.17 -17.09
C VAL A 487 -14.85 -1.51 -16.57
N PRO A 488 -15.96 -2.22 -16.34
CA PRO A 488 -17.24 -1.60 -15.95
C PRO A 488 -17.11 -0.73 -14.69
N LEU A 489 -17.92 0.33 -14.61
CA LEU A 489 -17.83 1.38 -13.58
C LEU A 489 -17.76 0.86 -12.14
N TRP A 490 -18.47 -0.22 -11.82
CA TRP A 490 -18.50 -0.81 -10.47
C TRP A 490 -17.28 -1.70 -10.17
N GLU A 491 -16.55 -2.16 -11.19
CA GLU A 491 -15.28 -2.89 -11.03
C GLU A 491 -14.09 -1.93 -10.97
N ASP A 492 -14.23 -0.71 -11.51
CA ASP A 492 -13.21 0.32 -11.38
C ASP A 492 -13.14 0.86 -9.94
N VAL A 493 -12.13 0.41 -9.21
CA VAL A 493 -11.91 0.81 -7.83
C VAL A 493 -11.68 2.32 -7.67
N LYS A 494 -11.13 2.99 -8.68
CA LYS A 494 -10.99 4.46 -8.67
C LYS A 494 -12.37 5.12 -8.60
N MET A 495 -13.30 4.65 -9.43
CA MET A 495 -14.69 5.13 -9.46
C MET A 495 -15.43 4.77 -8.17
N MET A 496 -15.16 3.59 -7.59
CA MET A 496 -15.72 3.22 -6.28
C MET A 496 -15.30 4.21 -5.18
N TYR A 497 -14.01 4.55 -5.06
CA TYR A 497 -13.55 5.55 -4.09
C TYR A 497 -14.10 6.94 -4.39
N PHE A 498 -14.17 7.33 -5.66
CA PHE A 498 -14.76 8.61 -6.03
C PHE A 498 -16.24 8.70 -5.63
N ALA A 499 -17.02 7.66 -5.94
CA ALA A 499 -18.42 7.55 -5.55
C ALA A 499 -18.59 7.57 -4.03
N LEU A 500 -17.71 6.90 -3.28
CA LEU A 500 -17.70 6.97 -1.82
C LEU A 500 -17.42 8.37 -1.28
N GLY A 501 -16.52 9.11 -1.92
CA GLY A 501 -16.27 10.51 -1.59
C GLY A 501 -17.51 11.37 -1.80
N VAL A 502 -18.17 11.24 -2.96
CA VAL A 502 -19.41 11.96 -3.29
C VAL A 502 -20.53 11.62 -2.31
N VAL A 503 -20.76 10.33 -2.05
CA VAL A 503 -21.75 9.86 -1.07
C VAL A 503 -21.43 10.45 0.31
N SER A 504 -20.19 10.37 0.77
CA SER A 504 -19.80 10.94 2.06
C SER A 504 -20.08 12.44 2.17
N VAL A 505 -19.83 13.22 1.11
CA VAL A 505 -20.16 14.67 1.09
C VAL A 505 -21.67 14.90 1.17
N ILE A 506 -22.45 14.17 0.37
CA ILE A 506 -23.92 14.27 0.37
C ILE A 506 -24.47 13.95 1.77
N LEU A 507 -23.94 12.91 2.41
CA LEU A 507 -24.37 12.50 3.75
C LEU A 507 -24.03 13.54 4.80
N ARG A 508 -22.79 14.02 4.81
CA ARG A 508 -22.38 15.07 5.74
C ARG A 508 -23.21 16.34 5.57
N PHE A 509 -23.47 16.73 4.33
CA PHE A 509 -24.33 17.87 4.00
C PHE A 509 -25.77 17.65 4.48
N TRP A 510 -26.33 16.45 4.24
CA TRP A 510 -27.68 16.08 4.66
C TRP A 510 -27.84 16.13 6.19
N VAL A 511 -26.93 15.51 6.94
CA VAL A 511 -26.98 15.51 8.41
C VAL A 511 -26.77 16.94 8.95
N THR A 512 -25.90 17.73 8.31
CA THR A 512 -25.72 19.14 8.69
C THR A 512 -26.99 19.96 8.46
N ILE A 513 -27.71 19.74 7.36
CA ILE A 513 -29.02 20.35 7.11
C ILE A 513 -30.05 19.90 8.14
N ALA A 514 -30.06 18.61 8.51
CA ALA A 514 -30.96 18.09 9.54
C ALA A 514 -30.72 18.81 10.88
N CYS A 515 -29.46 18.94 11.30
CA CYS A 515 -29.10 19.71 12.50
C CYS A 515 -29.52 21.19 12.40
N LEU A 516 -29.37 21.82 11.22
CA LEU A 516 -29.80 23.21 11.00
C LEU A 516 -31.32 23.37 11.08
N LYS A 517 -32.09 22.39 10.62
CA LYS A 517 -33.57 22.39 10.66
C LYS A 517 -34.12 22.19 12.07
N GLU A 518 -33.39 21.48 12.93
CA GLU A 518 -33.78 21.24 14.33
C GLU A 518 -33.62 22.51 15.20
N MET A 519 -32.90 23.52 14.71
CA MET A 519 -32.77 24.81 15.39
C MET A 519 -33.92 25.76 15.00
N ASP A 520 -35.04 25.70 15.72
CA ASP A 520 -36.12 26.67 15.59
C ASP A 520 -35.65 28.07 16.03
N GLY A 521 -35.69 29.05 15.11
CA GLY A 521 -35.44 30.45 15.44
C GLY A 521 -35.30 31.39 14.23
N ASP A 522 -35.86 32.59 14.33
CA ASP A 522 -35.97 33.62 13.27
C ASP A 522 -34.64 34.30 12.87
N GLY A 523 -33.49 33.76 13.26
CA GLY A 523 -32.18 34.31 12.92
C GLY A 523 -31.75 34.05 11.47
N GLY A 524 -30.94 34.94 10.90
CA GLY A 524 -30.34 34.76 9.56
C GLY A 524 -29.44 33.53 9.46
N LEU A 525 -29.18 33.05 8.23
CA LEU A 525 -28.42 31.82 7.97
C LEU A 525 -27.04 31.76 8.65
N LEU A 526 -26.31 32.89 8.70
CA LEU A 526 -24.99 32.95 9.36
C LEU A 526 -25.11 32.72 10.87
N GLN A 527 -26.12 33.29 11.51
CA GLN A 527 -26.37 33.12 12.94
C GLN A 527 -26.82 31.69 13.24
N ARG A 528 -27.67 31.08 12.40
CA ARG A 528 -28.04 29.66 12.50
C ARG A 528 -26.83 28.75 12.31
N GLY A 529 -25.96 29.06 11.34
CA GLY A 529 -24.71 28.33 11.12
C GLY A 529 -23.77 28.39 12.31
N TRP A 530 -23.54 29.59 12.87
CA TRP A 530 -22.73 29.76 14.08
C TRP A 530 -23.33 29.03 15.28
N ARG A 531 -24.64 29.14 15.51
CA ARG A 531 -25.34 28.41 16.58
C ARG A 531 -25.21 26.89 16.40
N THR A 532 -25.36 26.40 15.18
CA THR A 532 -25.19 24.97 14.85
C THR A 532 -23.76 24.53 15.12
N ALA A 533 -22.76 25.34 14.74
CA ALA A 533 -21.37 25.07 15.06
C ALA A 533 -21.16 24.98 16.58
N THR A 534 -21.68 25.94 17.37
CA THR A 534 -21.61 25.92 18.84
C THR A 534 -22.34 24.72 19.44
N LEU A 535 -23.43 24.28 18.81
CA LEU A 535 -24.22 23.13 19.23
C LEU A 535 -23.47 21.82 18.96
N LEU A 536 -22.92 21.65 17.76
CA LEU A 536 -22.09 20.49 17.43
C LEU A 536 -20.82 20.46 18.29
N PHE A 537 -20.19 21.61 18.51
CA PHE A 537 -19.03 21.79 19.37
C PHE A 537 -19.06 23.17 20.07
N PRO A 538 -19.03 23.25 21.41
CA PRO A 538 -18.68 22.21 22.36
C PRO A 538 -19.86 21.35 22.87
N THR A 539 -21.12 21.77 22.65
CA THR A 539 -22.21 21.23 23.50
C THR A 539 -22.44 19.74 23.31
N THR A 540 -22.49 19.24 22.08
CA THR A 540 -22.66 17.80 21.82
C THR A 540 -21.39 17.02 22.15
N PHE A 541 -20.23 17.55 21.75
CA PHE A 541 -18.94 16.89 21.94
C PHE A 541 -18.66 16.56 23.42
N PHE A 542 -18.96 17.48 24.33
CA PHE A 542 -18.71 17.30 25.77
C PHE A 542 -19.96 16.93 26.58
N ARG A 543 -21.10 16.67 25.92
CA ARG A 543 -22.37 16.36 26.59
C ARG A 543 -22.28 15.12 27.48
N HIS A 544 -21.66 14.07 26.95
CA HIS A 544 -21.60 12.77 27.60
C HIS A 544 -20.28 12.06 27.29
N PRO A 545 -19.62 11.39 28.25
CA PRO A 545 -18.31 10.77 28.02
C PRO A 545 -18.27 9.74 26.88
N ALA A 546 -19.33 8.96 26.68
CA ALA A 546 -19.39 8.03 25.54
C ALA A 546 -19.40 8.75 24.18
N GLN A 547 -20.14 9.87 24.10
CA GLN A 547 -20.18 10.71 22.91
C GLN A 547 -18.82 11.37 22.69
N SER A 548 -18.17 11.86 23.75
CA SER A 548 -16.84 12.46 23.68
C SER A 548 -15.78 11.46 23.22
N SER A 549 -15.88 10.19 23.66
CA SER A 549 -15.00 9.12 23.20
C SER A 549 -15.04 8.97 21.68
N ILE A 550 -16.23 8.77 21.12
CA ILE A 550 -16.41 8.56 19.67
C ILE A 550 -16.09 9.81 18.86
N SER A 551 -16.51 10.98 19.34
CA SER A 551 -16.21 12.26 18.68
C SER A 551 -14.71 12.54 18.65
N SER A 552 -13.99 12.24 19.74
CA SER A 552 -12.52 12.36 19.79
C SER A 552 -11.83 11.36 18.86
N ASP A 553 -12.34 10.13 18.77
CA ASP A 553 -11.85 9.11 17.85
C ASP A 553 -11.99 9.60 16.39
N HIS A 554 -13.15 10.15 16.03
CA HIS A 554 -13.39 10.75 14.71
C HIS A 554 -12.39 11.88 14.39
N VAL A 555 -12.17 12.82 15.31
CA VAL A 555 -11.20 13.91 15.13
C VAL A 555 -9.79 13.34 14.94
N CYS A 556 -9.40 12.35 15.75
CA CYS A 556 -8.12 11.67 15.61
C CYS A 556 -7.99 10.97 14.26
N VAL A 557 -9.02 10.27 13.77
CA VAL A 557 -9.03 9.66 12.42
C VAL A 557 -8.85 10.73 11.35
N ALA A 558 -9.60 11.84 11.41
CA ALA A 558 -9.53 12.90 10.42
C ALA A 558 -8.14 13.54 10.35
N ILE A 559 -7.55 13.88 11.50
CA ILE A 559 -6.19 14.41 11.60
C ILE A 559 -5.17 13.39 11.06
N SER A 560 -5.31 12.12 11.46
CA SER A 560 -4.41 11.05 11.01
C SER A 560 -4.50 10.82 9.50
N ALA A 561 -5.71 10.89 8.92
CA ALA A 561 -5.92 10.82 7.48
C ALA A 561 -5.28 12.00 6.76
N MET A 562 -5.41 13.23 7.28
CA MET A 562 -4.74 14.41 6.70
C MET A 562 -3.22 14.26 6.70
N PHE A 563 -2.61 13.83 7.81
CA PHE A 563 -1.17 13.58 7.86
C PHE A 563 -0.75 12.47 6.91
N PHE A 564 -1.52 11.39 6.84
CA PHE A 564 -1.25 10.28 5.92
C PHE A 564 -1.30 10.74 4.46
N VAL A 565 -2.37 11.42 4.05
CA VAL A 565 -2.54 12.00 2.71
C VAL A 565 -1.36 12.91 2.37
N LEU A 566 -1.00 13.80 3.29
CA LEU A 566 0.07 14.79 3.11
C LEU A 566 1.46 14.15 2.91
N ILE A 567 1.79 13.13 3.70
CA ILE A 567 3.07 12.39 3.58
C ILE A 567 3.06 11.53 2.31
N GLU A 568 1.99 10.76 2.09
CA GLU A 568 1.93 9.78 1.02
C GLU A 568 1.78 10.45 -0.36
N SER A 569 1.06 11.58 -0.48
CA SER A 569 0.94 12.32 -1.74
C SER A 569 2.29 12.82 -2.24
N GLY A 570 3.15 13.36 -1.37
CA GLY A 570 4.46 13.84 -1.79
C GLY A 570 5.36 12.70 -2.29
N LEU A 571 5.26 11.50 -1.68
CA LEU A 571 5.95 10.31 -2.17
C LEU A 571 5.45 9.87 -3.54
N TRP A 572 4.13 9.83 -3.75
CA TRP A 572 3.56 9.44 -5.04
C TRP A 572 3.81 10.46 -6.14
N ILE A 573 3.74 11.76 -5.84
CA ILE A 573 4.09 12.82 -6.77
C ILE A 573 5.56 12.69 -7.20
N CYS A 574 6.46 12.40 -6.26
CA CYS A 574 7.86 12.13 -6.58
C CYS A 574 8.02 10.89 -7.47
N LYS A 575 7.33 9.78 -7.16
CA LYS A 575 7.36 8.56 -7.99
C LYS A 575 6.78 8.79 -9.39
N ALA A 576 5.71 9.57 -9.50
CA ALA A 576 5.10 9.95 -10.78
C ALA A 576 6.04 10.83 -11.61
N ALA A 577 6.72 11.79 -10.97
CA ALA A 577 7.74 12.62 -11.61
C ALA A 577 8.88 11.76 -12.20
N VAL A 578 9.38 10.79 -11.43
CA VAL A 578 10.45 9.87 -11.88
C VAL A 578 9.97 8.89 -12.97
N ALA A 579 8.71 8.46 -12.91
CA ALA A 579 8.11 7.55 -13.89
C ALA A 579 7.76 8.23 -15.24
N THR A 580 7.91 9.55 -15.32
CA THR A 580 7.60 10.31 -16.53
C THR A 580 8.73 10.15 -17.55
N PRO A 581 8.46 9.78 -18.82
CA PRO A 581 9.50 9.57 -19.84
C PRO A 581 10.40 10.79 -20.06
N SER A 582 9.84 11.99 -19.87
CA SER A 582 10.55 13.26 -20.01
C SER A 582 11.47 13.58 -18.83
N ALA A 583 11.52 12.75 -17.78
CA ALA A 583 12.39 12.94 -16.65
C ALA A 583 13.83 12.61 -17.05
N TYR A 584 14.48 13.55 -17.72
CA TYR A 584 15.91 13.49 -17.92
C TYR A 584 16.56 13.81 -16.58
N LEU A 585 17.13 12.78 -15.96
CA LEU A 585 18.27 13.01 -15.09
C LEU A 585 19.33 13.62 -15.99
N ALA A 586 19.65 14.91 -15.78
CA ALA A 586 20.74 15.54 -16.51
C ALA A 586 21.96 14.65 -16.28
N ALA A 587 22.28 13.83 -17.29
CA ALA A 587 23.49 13.05 -17.30
C ALA A 587 24.57 14.07 -17.06
N ASP A 588 25.36 13.82 -16.03
CA ASP A 588 26.43 14.70 -15.62
C ASP A 588 27.42 14.71 -16.79
N ASN A 589 27.21 15.61 -17.76
CA ASN A 589 28.11 15.88 -18.87
C ASN A 589 29.33 16.64 -18.34
N SER A 590 29.86 16.19 -17.19
CA SER A 590 31.14 16.58 -16.61
C SER A 590 32.26 15.70 -17.15
N ASP A 591 32.04 15.05 -18.30
CA ASP A 591 33.11 14.61 -19.17
C ASP A 591 33.92 15.87 -19.55
N GLU A 592 35.18 15.91 -19.13
CA GLU A 592 36.24 16.88 -19.52
C GLU A 592 36.60 18.04 -18.58
N GLU A 593 36.61 17.83 -17.26
CA GLU A 593 37.59 18.56 -16.42
C GLU A 593 38.42 17.58 -15.58
N TYR A 594 39.26 16.82 -16.29
CA TYR A 594 40.40 16.09 -15.73
C TYR A 594 41.45 17.11 -15.28
N ASP A 595 41.28 17.74 -14.13
CA ASP A 595 42.41 18.39 -13.46
C ASP A 595 42.31 18.34 -11.94
N ASN A 596 43.36 17.76 -11.36
CA ASN A 596 43.69 17.60 -9.95
C ASN A 596 42.78 16.70 -9.08
N PHE A 597 43.24 15.45 -9.00
CA PHE A 597 43.14 14.57 -7.84
C PHE A 597 43.51 15.32 -6.54
N ASP A 598 42.53 15.75 -5.77
CA ASP A 598 42.71 15.82 -4.31
C ASP A 598 41.54 15.14 -3.57
N ASN A 599 41.91 14.24 -2.67
CA ASN A 599 41.14 13.10 -2.15
C ASN A 599 39.98 13.47 -1.21
N THR A 600 38.98 14.23 -1.69
CA THR A 600 37.69 14.30 -1.00
C THR A 600 36.61 13.70 -1.88
N HIS A 601 36.16 12.49 -1.53
CA HIS A 601 34.97 11.84 -2.07
C HIS A 601 33.73 12.70 -1.79
N THR A 602 33.61 13.82 -2.49
CA THR A 602 32.40 14.62 -2.55
C THR A 602 31.46 13.87 -3.47
N LYS A 603 30.66 12.99 -2.87
CA LYS A 603 29.55 12.29 -3.52
C LYS A 603 28.78 13.31 -4.37
N ALA A 604 28.84 13.14 -5.69
CA ALA A 604 28.16 14.00 -6.65
C ALA A 604 26.68 14.10 -6.25
N SER A 605 26.24 15.31 -5.92
CA SER A 605 24.84 15.61 -5.60
C SER A 605 24.00 15.40 -6.88
N PRO A 606 22.93 14.59 -6.88
CA PRO A 606 22.10 14.44 -8.04
C PRO A 606 21.45 15.77 -8.40
N SER A 607 21.45 16.03 -9.69
CA SER A 607 20.84 17.17 -10.33
C SER A 607 19.33 17.19 -10.09
N THR A 608 18.79 18.39 -9.83
CA THR A 608 17.35 18.71 -9.83
C THR A 608 16.66 18.03 -11.01
N ILE A 609 15.63 17.22 -10.73
CA ILE A 609 14.82 16.57 -11.77
C ILE A 609 14.21 17.68 -12.64
N SER A 610 14.77 17.89 -13.83
CA SER A 610 14.20 18.80 -14.81
C SER A 610 13.09 18.06 -15.54
N LEU A 611 11.85 18.41 -15.21
CA LEU A 611 10.68 17.96 -15.96
C LEU A 611 10.46 18.92 -17.13
N VAL A 612 10.08 18.39 -18.30
CA VAL A 612 9.56 19.20 -19.40
C VAL A 612 8.32 19.97 -18.92
N ASP A 613 8.14 21.19 -19.41
CA ASP A 613 7.15 22.17 -18.94
C ASP A 613 5.69 21.66 -18.89
N GLU A 614 5.35 20.65 -19.68
CA GLU A 614 3.99 20.07 -19.71
C GLU A 614 3.74 19.12 -18.53
N ASN A 615 4.70 18.23 -18.26
CA ASN A 615 4.62 17.30 -17.14
C ASN A 615 4.73 18.02 -15.80
N SER A 616 5.46 19.14 -15.77
CA SER A 616 5.54 20.00 -14.59
C SER A 616 4.16 20.60 -14.23
N LYS A 617 3.37 21.05 -15.23
CA LYS A 617 1.99 21.55 -15.03
C LYS A 617 1.04 20.47 -14.52
N LEU A 618 1.14 19.24 -15.03
CA LEU A 618 0.32 18.11 -14.58
C LEU A 618 0.60 17.81 -13.10
N ILE A 619 1.87 17.67 -12.73
CA ILE A 619 2.31 17.38 -11.35
C ILE A 619 1.92 18.52 -10.40
N GLU A 620 2.10 19.77 -10.80
CA GLU A 620 1.68 20.93 -10.01
C GLU A 620 0.16 20.99 -9.83
N THR A 621 -0.61 20.66 -10.87
CA THR A 621 -2.08 20.60 -10.78
C THR A 621 -2.51 19.51 -9.80
N GLN A 622 -1.91 18.32 -9.88
CA GLN A 622 -2.15 17.24 -8.92
C GLN A 622 -1.84 17.66 -7.49
N ALA A 623 -0.69 18.30 -7.26
CA ALA A 623 -0.29 18.82 -5.97
C ALA A 623 -1.29 19.85 -5.41
N ARG A 624 -1.75 20.79 -6.25
CA ARG A 624 -2.77 21.78 -5.89
C ARG A 624 -4.11 21.15 -5.53
N VAL A 625 -4.53 20.10 -6.25
CA VAL A 625 -5.76 19.37 -5.93
C VAL A 625 -5.66 18.70 -4.56
N VAL A 626 -4.51 18.09 -4.23
CA VAL A 626 -4.29 17.50 -2.89
C VAL A 626 -4.34 18.56 -1.80
N VAL A 627 -3.68 19.71 -2.00
CA VAL A 627 -3.71 20.81 -1.02
C VAL A 627 -5.13 21.37 -0.87
N ALA A 628 -5.85 21.58 -1.98
CA ALA A 628 -7.25 22.01 -1.94
C ALA A 628 -8.14 21.00 -1.19
N LEU A 629 -7.93 19.70 -1.42
CA LEU A 629 -8.65 18.64 -0.72
C LEU A 629 -8.37 18.66 0.79
N LEU A 630 -7.11 18.87 1.21
CA LEU A 630 -6.74 19.00 2.61
C LEU A 630 -7.32 20.26 3.27
N LEU A 631 -7.34 21.40 2.55
CA LEU A 631 -7.93 22.65 3.02
C LEU A 631 -9.46 22.56 3.16
N LEU A 632 -10.12 21.82 2.25
CA LEU A 632 -11.56 21.57 2.30
C LEU A 632 -11.95 20.44 3.26
N SER A 633 -10.99 19.71 3.82
CA SER A 633 -11.24 18.53 4.68
C SER A 633 -12.18 18.81 5.87
N PRO A 634 -12.08 19.94 6.61
CA PRO A 634 -13.03 20.24 7.69
C PRO A 634 -14.49 20.34 7.22
N LEU A 635 -14.69 20.81 5.99
CA LEU A 635 -16.02 20.93 5.37
C LEU A 635 -16.49 19.60 4.80
N LEU A 636 -15.64 18.91 4.04
CA LEU A 636 -15.97 17.65 3.36
C LEU A 636 -16.08 16.45 4.30
N GLY A 637 -15.36 16.49 5.44
CA GLY A 637 -15.22 15.38 6.37
C GLY A 637 -14.05 14.47 6.03
N GLY A 638 -13.48 13.82 7.05
CA GLY A 638 -12.29 12.97 6.89
C GLY A 638 -12.53 11.78 5.94
N SER A 639 -13.76 11.25 5.92
CA SER A 639 -14.16 10.16 5.02
C SER A 639 -14.09 10.56 3.54
N ALA A 640 -14.69 11.71 3.19
CA ALA A 640 -14.70 12.23 1.83
C ALA A 640 -13.28 12.58 1.37
N THR A 641 -12.52 13.30 2.20
CA THR A 641 -11.12 13.64 1.96
C THR A 641 -10.29 12.40 1.65
N MET A 642 -10.39 11.37 2.49
CA MET A 642 -9.66 10.11 2.28
C MET A 642 -10.11 9.40 1.00
N SER A 643 -11.42 9.36 0.72
CA SER A 643 -11.97 8.69 -0.46
C SER A 643 -11.52 9.34 -1.77
N PHE A 644 -11.63 10.68 -1.88
CA PHE A 644 -11.15 11.41 -3.06
C PHE A 644 -9.64 11.27 -3.23
N TYR A 645 -8.87 11.30 -2.14
CA TYR A 645 -7.44 11.03 -2.18
C TYR A 645 -7.14 9.62 -2.71
N LEU A 646 -7.82 8.59 -2.19
CA LEU A 646 -7.62 7.22 -2.63
C LEU A 646 -7.98 7.02 -4.09
N ALA A 647 -9.01 7.71 -4.61
CA ALA A 647 -9.33 7.72 -6.04
C ALA A 647 -8.15 8.27 -6.87
N MET A 648 -7.58 9.43 -6.49
CA MET A 648 -6.40 9.99 -7.17
C MET A 648 -5.20 9.04 -7.09
N ARG A 649 -4.95 8.49 -5.89
CA ARG A 649 -3.88 7.54 -5.62
C ARG A 649 -3.95 6.30 -6.50
N CYS A 650 -5.14 5.79 -6.80
CA CYS A 650 -5.30 4.65 -7.70
C CYS A 650 -4.68 4.93 -9.08
N GLY A 651 -4.84 6.15 -9.60
CA GLY A 651 -4.21 6.57 -10.85
C GLY A 651 -2.69 6.56 -10.79
N TRP A 652 -2.10 7.10 -9.71
CA TRP A 652 -0.64 7.08 -9.51
C TRP A 652 -0.07 5.67 -9.36
N VAL A 653 -0.76 4.81 -8.60
CA VAL A 653 -0.37 3.40 -8.43
C VAL A 653 -0.32 2.71 -9.79
N GLN A 654 -1.38 2.84 -10.58
CA GLN A 654 -1.48 2.21 -11.89
C GLN A 654 -0.40 2.74 -12.86
N GLN A 655 -0.15 4.05 -12.86
CA GLN A 655 0.92 4.66 -13.67
C GLN A 655 2.31 4.11 -13.29
N CYS A 656 2.59 3.99 -11.99
CA CYS A 656 3.86 3.44 -11.52
C CYS A 656 4.00 1.94 -11.83
N GLU A 657 2.91 1.17 -11.72
CA GLU A 657 2.91 -0.25 -12.07
C GLU A 657 3.18 -0.46 -13.56
N ARG A 658 2.50 0.30 -14.44
CA ARG A 658 2.76 0.28 -15.89
C ARG A 658 4.20 0.69 -16.22
N HIS A 659 4.71 1.76 -15.61
CA HIS A 659 6.10 2.19 -15.83
C HIS A 659 7.10 1.10 -15.41
N LYS A 660 6.82 0.41 -14.30
CA LYS A 660 7.63 -0.72 -13.85
C LYS A 660 7.53 -1.90 -14.82
N GLU A 661 6.34 -2.24 -15.29
CA GLU A 661 6.14 -3.31 -16.28
C GLU A 661 6.88 -3.02 -17.58
N ARG A 662 6.84 -1.77 -18.07
CA ARG A 662 7.62 -1.33 -19.23
C ARG A 662 9.11 -1.48 -18.98
N LYS A 663 9.63 -1.02 -17.84
CA LYS A 663 11.05 -1.15 -17.50
C LYS A 663 11.48 -2.61 -17.36
N ASP A 664 10.63 -3.45 -16.75
CA ASP A 664 10.84 -4.90 -16.68
C ASP A 664 10.84 -5.51 -18.09
N ARG A 665 9.95 -5.07 -18.99
CA ARG A 665 9.89 -5.52 -20.39
C ARG A 665 11.14 -5.08 -21.14
N GLU A 666 11.52 -3.81 -21.09
CA GLU A 666 12.75 -3.27 -21.69
C GLU A 666 14.00 -3.99 -21.19
N LEU A 667 14.07 -4.37 -19.90
CA LEU A 667 15.18 -5.17 -19.37
C LEU A 667 15.20 -6.60 -19.91
N LEU A 668 14.03 -7.15 -20.27
CA LEU A 668 13.90 -8.49 -20.86
C LEU A 668 14.07 -8.48 -22.39
N THR A 669 13.63 -7.42 -23.07
CA THR A 669 13.64 -7.26 -24.52
C THR A 669 14.81 -6.44 -25.02
N ALA A 670 15.64 -5.86 -24.14
CA ALA A 670 16.79 -5.04 -24.48
C ALA A 670 17.51 -5.66 -25.69
N PRO A 671 17.38 -5.04 -26.88
CA PRO A 671 17.80 -5.66 -28.12
C PRO A 671 19.27 -5.99 -27.96
N SER A 672 19.62 -7.27 -28.13
CA SER A 672 21.01 -7.67 -28.24
C SER A 672 21.60 -6.80 -29.34
N GLY A 673 22.42 -5.82 -28.97
CA GLY A 673 22.97 -4.86 -29.92
C GLY A 673 23.48 -5.65 -31.12
N SER A 674 23.10 -5.22 -32.33
CA SER A 674 23.03 -5.92 -33.64
C SER A 674 24.19 -6.89 -34.04
N ARG A 675 25.21 -7.07 -33.21
CA ARG A 675 26.34 -8.00 -33.39
C ARG A 675 26.53 -9.07 -32.30
N SER A 676 25.78 -9.04 -31.20
CA SER A 676 25.88 -10.07 -30.15
C SER A 676 25.00 -11.26 -30.52
N ARG A 677 25.59 -12.43 -30.78
CA ARG A 677 24.85 -13.66 -31.02
C ARG A 677 24.55 -14.30 -29.67
N VAL A 678 23.27 -14.32 -29.28
CA VAL A 678 22.82 -15.06 -28.09
C VAL A 678 23.03 -16.55 -28.36
N VAL A 679 23.85 -17.21 -27.55
CA VAL A 679 24.20 -18.63 -27.73
C VAL A 679 23.21 -19.52 -26.99
N GLU A 680 22.87 -19.14 -25.76
CA GLU A 680 21.98 -19.91 -24.90
C GLU A 680 21.20 -18.98 -23.98
N GLU A 681 19.88 -19.16 -23.93
CA GLU A 681 19.00 -18.58 -22.94
C GLU A 681 18.31 -19.71 -22.18
N LYS A 682 18.57 -19.81 -20.88
CA LYS A 682 17.97 -20.83 -20.01
C LYS A 682 17.16 -20.17 -18.91
N GLU A 683 15.88 -20.53 -18.81
CA GLU A 683 14.99 -20.10 -17.73
C GLU A 683 14.73 -21.26 -16.75
N GLU A 684 15.21 -21.14 -15.52
CA GLU A 684 14.95 -22.09 -14.43
C GLU A 684 13.96 -21.50 -13.43
N VAL A 685 12.82 -22.16 -13.23
CA VAL A 685 11.84 -21.79 -12.20
C VAL A 685 12.00 -22.72 -11.00
N LYS A 686 12.44 -22.18 -9.85
CA LYS A 686 12.60 -22.93 -8.60
C LYS A 686 11.62 -22.44 -7.53
N PHE A 687 10.88 -23.37 -6.94
CA PHE A 687 10.10 -23.10 -5.74
C PHE A 687 11.00 -23.22 -4.53
N ILE A 688 11.13 -22.14 -3.77
CA ILE A 688 11.99 -22.07 -2.59
C ILE A 688 11.13 -21.73 -1.39
N GLU A 689 11.13 -22.59 -0.38
CA GLU A 689 10.54 -22.33 0.93
C GLU A 689 11.66 -22.00 1.92
N ASN A 690 11.66 -20.79 2.47
CA ASN A 690 12.62 -20.40 3.50
C ASN A 690 12.28 -21.12 4.82
N GLN A 691 13.22 -21.20 5.77
CA GLN A 691 13.06 -21.84 7.09
C GLN A 691 11.84 -21.36 7.91
N LYS A 692 11.22 -20.25 7.50
CA LYS A 692 10.08 -19.62 8.14
C LYS A 692 8.75 -19.93 7.44
N GLY A 693 8.75 -20.83 6.46
CA GLY A 693 7.57 -21.23 5.67
C GLY A 693 7.14 -20.20 4.63
N GLU A 694 7.99 -19.21 4.34
CA GLU A 694 7.76 -18.27 3.25
C GLU A 694 8.14 -18.93 1.93
N ARG A 695 7.19 -19.00 1.02
CA ARG A 695 7.37 -19.63 -0.29
C ARG A 695 7.65 -18.54 -1.33
N TYR A 696 8.61 -18.78 -2.22
CA TYR A 696 8.96 -17.92 -3.33
C TYR A 696 9.07 -18.76 -4.60
N VAL A 697 8.69 -18.18 -5.73
CA VAL A 697 9.06 -18.65 -7.07
C VAL A 697 10.28 -17.85 -7.48
N GLU A 698 11.43 -18.48 -7.53
CA GLU A 698 12.65 -17.90 -8.06
C GLU A 698 12.77 -18.28 -9.53
N VAL A 699 12.59 -17.30 -10.42
CA VAL A 699 12.85 -17.44 -11.85
C VAL A 699 14.28 -16.97 -12.11
N ARG A 700 15.15 -17.87 -12.54
CA ARG A 700 16.53 -17.57 -12.92
C ARG A 700 16.60 -17.59 -14.45
N LYS A 701 16.88 -16.45 -15.06
CA LYS A 701 17.21 -16.36 -16.48
C LYS A 701 18.71 -16.22 -16.62
N THR A 702 19.33 -17.18 -17.30
CA THR A 702 20.75 -17.13 -17.65
C THR A 702 20.82 -16.87 -19.15
N LYS A 703 21.42 -15.74 -19.52
CA LYS A 703 21.66 -15.37 -20.92
C LYS A 703 23.16 -15.35 -21.17
N VAL A 704 23.62 -16.24 -22.04
CA VAL A 704 25.02 -16.32 -22.48
C VAL A 704 25.13 -15.63 -23.84
N GLU A 705 25.80 -14.48 -23.84
CA GLU A 705 26.05 -13.69 -25.04
C GLU A 705 27.49 -13.86 -25.54
N PHE A 706 27.62 -14.04 -26.84
CA PHE A 706 28.90 -14.10 -27.54
C PHE A 706 29.17 -12.77 -28.23
N SER A 707 30.18 -12.03 -27.75
CA SER A 707 30.68 -10.85 -28.43
C SER A 707 31.71 -11.30 -29.47
N GLY A 708 31.32 -11.26 -30.75
CA GLY A 708 32.19 -11.66 -31.85
C GLY A 708 33.50 -10.88 -31.87
N ILE A 709 34.59 -11.57 -32.22
CA ILE A 709 35.93 -11.02 -32.34
C ILE A 709 35.86 -9.77 -33.23
N ARG A 710 36.13 -8.60 -32.64
CA ARG A 710 36.51 -7.43 -33.43
C ARG A 710 37.85 -7.78 -34.05
N THR A 711 37.85 -8.39 -35.23
CA THR A 711 39.05 -8.43 -36.07
C THR A 711 39.47 -6.98 -36.21
N ALA A 712 40.63 -6.64 -35.64
CA ALA A 712 41.19 -5.30 -35.73
C ALA A 712 41.09 -4.89 -37.20
N ARG A 713 40.21 -3.93 -37.49
CA ARG A 713 39.98 -3.49 -38.86
C ARG A 713 41.31 -2.88 -39.27
N VAL A 714 42.12 -3.65 -40.01
CA VAL A 714 43.35 -3.17 -40.62
C VAL A 714 42.95 -1.91 -41.35
N ARG A 715 43.45 -0.77 -40.87
CA ARG A 715 43.17 0.56 -41.39
C ARG A 715 43.44 0.47 -42.90
N PRO A 716 42.43 0.56 -43.79
CA PRO A 716 42.71 0.48 -45.21
C PRO A 716 43.59 1.68 -45.54
N GLY A 717 44.79 1.40 -46.04
CA GLY A 717 45.66 2.43 -46.61
C GLY A 717 44.83 3.24 -47.61
N ARG A 718 44.89 4.55 -47.45
CA ARG A 718 44.31 5.62 -48.28
C ARG A 718 44.13 5.16 -49.75
N MET A 719 42.93 4.73 -50.13
CA MET A 719 42.57 4.52 -51.53
C MET A 719 42.08 5.84 -52.15
N PRO A 720 42.35 6.09 -53.44
CA PRO A 720 41.95 7.33 -54.12
C PRO A 720 40.43 7.46 -54.24
N ARG A 721 39.96 8.69 -54.13
CA ARG A 721 38.55 9.14 -54.09
C ARG A 721 37.72 8.85 -55.36
N ALA A 722 38.23 8.10 -56.33
CA ALA A 722 37.64 7.93 -57.66
C ALA A 722 36.79 6.66 -57.84
N VAL A 723 36.71 5.76 -56.84
CA VAL A 723 36.04 4.45 -56.98
C VAL A 723 34.77 4.34 -56.12
N MET A 724 34.44 5.34 -55.29
CA MET A 724 33.19 5.34 -54.51
C MET A 724 31.96 5.85 -55.26
N GLU A 725 32.11 6.58 -56.38
CA GLU A 725 30.97 7.10 -57.14
C GLU A 725 30.28 6.06 -58.05
N GLU A 726 30.85 4.86 -58.21
CA GLU A 726 30.31 3.85 -59.13
C GLU A 726 29.48 2.77 -58.44
N ILE A 727 29.59 2.63 -57.11
CA ILE A 727 28.79 1.66 -56.32
C ILE A 727 27.47 2.28 -55.84
N GLU A 728 27.39 3.61 -55.75
CA GLU A 728 26.17 4.34 -55.37
C GLU A 728 25.17 4.52 -56.54
N ARG A 729 25.49 4.02 -57.75
CA ARG A 729 24.65 4.11 -58.96
C ARG A 729 23.87 2.84 -59.31
N LEU A 730 23.93 1.78 -58.51
CA LEU A 730 23.26 0.50 -58.82
C LEU A 730 22.14 0.08 -57.86
N GLU A 731 21.74 0.94 -56.92
CA GLU A 731 20.55 0.74 -56.06
C GLU A 731 19.54 1.88 -56.22
N GLU A 732 18.90 1.96 -57.40
CA GLU A 732 17.62 2.67 -57.54
C GLU A 732 16.66 1.82 -58.39
N VAL A 733 15.70 1.17 -57.71
CA VAL A 733 14.53 0.52 -58.32
C VAL A 733 13.32 1.42 -58.05
N PRO A 734 12.51 1.79 -59.07
CA PRO A 734 11.37 2.67 -58.87
C PRO A 734 10.13 1.89 -58.43
N VAL A 735 9.47 2.36 -57.37
CA VAL A 735 8.11 1.95 -57.00
C VAL A 735 7.12 2.85 -57.72
N SER A 736 6.30 2.26 -58.60
CA SER A 736 5.26 2.95 -59.36
C SER A 736 4.04 3.28 -58.48
N SER A 737 3.66 4.55 -58.45
CA SER A 737 2.37 5.02 -57.95
C SER A 737 1.30 4.91 -59.05
N GLY A 738 0.34 4.00 -58.86
CA GLY A 738 -0.85 3.88 -59.71
C GLY A 738 -2.02 4.63 -59.10
N SER A 739 -2.37 5.79 -59.67
CA SER A 739 -3.63 6.48 -59.47
C SER A 739 -4.70 5.86 -60.37
N ALA A 740 -5.82 5.43 -59.82
CA ALA A 740 -7.03 5.11 -60.58
C ALA A 740 -8.22 5.87 -60.00
N GLU A 741 -8.67 6.87 -60.75
CA GLU A 741 -10.01 7.43 -60.72
C GLU A 741 -11.05 6.34 -61.00
N SER A 742 -12.17 6.37 -60.27
CA SER A 742 -13.44 5.91 -60.83
C SER A 742 -14.60 6.66 -60.15
N ASP A 743 -15.07 7.68 -60.87
CA ASP A 743 -16.43 8.21 -60.80
C ASP A 743 -17.46 7.10 -61.04
N VAL A 744 -18.42 6.91 -60.13
CA VAL A 744 -19.80 6.54 -60.50
C VAL A 744 -20.78 7.16 -59.50
N ARG A 745 -21.55 8.11 -60.02
CA ARG A 745 -22.74 8.76 -59.46
C ARG A 745 -23.97 7.92 -59.81
N VAL A 746 -24.78 7.49 -58.85
CA VAL A 746 -26.21 7.17 -59.06
C VAL A 746 -27.02 7.56 -57.80
N GLU A 747 -28.05 8.36 -58.04
CA GLU A 747 -29.08 8.83 -57.12
C GLU A 747 -30.02 7.70 -56.65
N GLY A 748 -30.70 7.91 -55.52
CA GLY A 748 -31.84 7.07 -55.15
C GLY A 748 -32.40 7.35 -53.77
N GLU A 749 -33.32 8.31 -53.70
CA GLU A 749 -34.28 8.48 -52.61
C GLU A 749 -35.06 7.18 -52.32
N GLY A 750 -35.51 6.99 -51.07
CA GLY A 750 -36.49 5.93 -50.78
C GLY A 750 -36.80 5.73 -49.31
N GLN A 751 -37.94 6.29 -48.88
CA GLN A 751 -38.56 6.16 -47.57
C GLN A 751 -38.90 4.70 -47.16
N GLY A 752 -38.88 4.47 -45.84
CA GLY A 752 -40.02 3.89 -45.12
C GLY A 752 -40.16 2.36 -45.06
N GLY A 753 -40.53 1.85 -43.88
CA GLY A 753 -41.23 0.56 -43.78
C GLY A 753 -40.83 -0.32 -42.60
N LYS A 754 -41.52 -0.14 -41.48
CA LYS A 754 -41.77 -1.22 -40.52
C LYS A 754 -42.52 -2.36 -41.24
N GLN A 755 -42.09 -3.61 -41.09
CA GLN A 755 -42.96 -4.67 -40.56
C GLN A 755 -42.26 -6.02 -40.36
N THR A 756 -42.83 -6.69 -39.38
CA THR A 756 -42.60 -7.99 -38.74
C THR A 756 -42.85 -9.25 -39.62
N THR A 757 -42.50 -10.40 -39.03
CA THR A 757 -42.98 -11.79 -39.29
C THR A 757 -42.24 -12.58 -40.38
N ALA A 758 -42.02 -13.89 -40.29
CA ALA A 758 -42.05 -14.89 -39.23
C ALA A 758 -41.46 -16.21 -39.78
N ARG A 759 -41.18 -17.14 -38.86
CA ARG A 759 -41.52 -18.58 -38.94
C ARG A 759 -40.42 -19.60 -39.29
N GLY A 760 -40.31 -20.59 -38.39
CA GLY A 760 -39.76 -21.93 -38.61
C GLY A 760 -39.04 -22.50 -37.37
N ALA A 761 -39.74 -22.91 -36.30
CA ALA A 761 -40.17 -24.30 -36.00
C ALA A 761 -39.00 -25.22 -35.58
N ARG A 762 -39.05 -26.12 -34.58
CA ARG A 762 -40.14 -26.76 -33.82
C ARG A 762 -39.51 -27.65 -32.71
N GLY A 763 -40.29 -27.96 -31.66
CA GLY A 763 -40.09 -29.12 -30.77
C GLY A 763 -39.99 -28.76 -29.29
N ALA A 764 -41.06 -28.45 -28.53
CA ALA A 764 -42.26 -29.22 -28.16
C ALA A 764 -42.03 -30.34 -27.12
N ARG A 765 -42.35 -30.05 -25.85
CA ARG A 765 -43.35 -30.74 -24.98
C ARG A 765 -43.25 -30.13 -23.56
N ALA A 766 -44.23 -29.37 -23.05
CA ALA A 766 -45.58 -29.75 -22.59
C ALA A 766 -45.53 -30.68 -21.36
N GLY A 767 -46.21 -30.44 -20.24
CA GLY A 767 -47.23 -29.44 -19.86
C GLY A 767 -47.17 -29.20 -18.34
N SER A 768 -47.65 -28.05 -17.84
CA SER A 768 -49.07 -27.75 -17.54
C SER A 768 -49.50 -28.44 -16.24
N ALA A 769 -50.15 -27.83 -15.25
CA ALA A 769 -50.87 -26.57 -15.08
C ALA A 769 -50.84 -26.24 -13.57
N ALA A 770 -50.80 -24.96 -13.15
CA ALA A 770 -51.97 -24.15 -12.70
C ALA A 770 -52.78 -24.81 -11.57
N GLY A 771 -53.19 -24.14 -10.50
CA GLY A 771 -53.18 -22.72 -10.15
C GLY A 771 -53.93 -22.56 -8.82
N GLU A 772 -54.18 -21.30 -8.45
CA GLU A 772 -55.09 -20.81 -7.40
C GLU A 772 -54.60 -21.00 -5.95
N SER A 773 -54.32 -19.96 -5.16
CA SER A 773 -55.07 -18.75 -4.78
C SER A 773 -56.21 -18.97 -3.79
N GLU A 774 -56.15 -18.14 -2.75
CA GLU A 774 -57.19 -17.72 -1.79
C GLU A 774 -57.43 -18.46 -0.46
N ARG A 775 -57.25 -17.64 0.59
CA ARG A 775 -58.13 -17.38 1.75
C ARG A 775 -58.60 -18.57 2.60
N GLY A 776 -58.06 -18.61 3.82
CA GLY A 776 -58.75 -18.04 4.98
C GLY A 776 -59.84 -18.88 5.69
N VAL A 777 -59.87 -18.67 7.01
CA VAL A 777 -60.95 -18.94 7.98
C VAL A 777 -60.77 -20.16 8.88
N SER A 778 -60.70 -19.81 10.17
CA SER A 778 -60.93 -20.53 11.42
C SER A 778 -61.86 -21.74 11.40
N SER A 779 -61.56 -22.76 12.22
CA SER A 779 -62.13 -22.89 13.58
C SER A 779 -61.85 -24.29 14.20
N SER A 780 -61.49 -24.25 15.48
CA SER A 780 -62.00 -25.06 16.60
C SER A 780 -61.97 -26.60 16.62
N LEU A 781 -61.62 -27.07 17.83
CA LEU A 781 -62.02 -28.28 18.58
C LEU A 781 -61.06 -29.49 18.58
N ASP A 782 -60.44 -29.62 19.77
CA ASP A 782 -60.50 -30.76 20.67
C ASP A 782 -59.56 -31.98 20.53
N GLU A 783 -58.73 -32.09 21.59
CA GLU A 783 -58.57 -33.25 22.47
C GLU A 783 -57.81 -34.48 21.95
N GLN A 784 -56.56 -34.66 22.41
CA GLN A 784 -56.20 -35.68 23.41
C GLN A 784 -54.68 -35.91 23.57
N GLN A 785 -54.28 -36.06 24.84
CA GLN A 785 -53.20 -36.90 25.38
C GLN A 785 -51.71 -36.50 25.18
N GLY A 786 -51.19 -35.81 26.21
CA GLY A 786 -50.36 -36.47 27.22
C GLY A 786 -48.91 -36.81 26.89
N ALA A 787 -47.97 -35.92 27.26
CA ALA A 787 -46.63 -36.33 27.71
C ALA A 787 -46.00 -35.24 28.60
N GLY A 788 -45.77 -35.57 29.87
CA GLY A 788 -45.24 -34.66 30.88
C GLY A 788 -43.80 -34.21 30.59
N ARG A 789 -43.60 -32.89 30.54
CA ARG A 789 -42.29 -32.24 30.63
C ARG A 789 -42.27 -31.34 31.86
N ARG A 790 -41.34 -31.62 32.78
CA ARG A 790 -41.01 -30.76 33.93
C ARG A 790 -40.59 -29.37 33.42
N THR A 791 -41.40 -28.36 33.70
CA THR A 791 -41.05 -26.95 33.55
C THR A 791 -40.73 -26.34 34.92
N THR A 792 -39.53 -25.79 35.05
CA THR A 792 -39.13 -24.88 36.13
C THR A 792 -40.02 -23.63 36.15
N PRO A 793 -40.29 -23.02 37.33
CA PRO A 793 -41.21 -21.89 37.42
C PRO A 793 -40.61 -20.64 36.78
N MET A 794 -41.19 -20.24 35.64
CA MET A 794 -40.90 -18.96 35.00
C MET A 794 -41.64 -17.87 35.80
N ARG A 795 -40.90 -17.08 36.57
CA ARG A 795 -41.43 -15.94 37.33
C ARG A 795 -41.79 -14.83 36.34
N GLN A 796 -43.06 -14.75 35.94
CA GLN A 796 -43.60 -13.61 35.20
C GLN A 796 -43.44 -12.34 36.07
N ARG A 797 -42.48 -11.49 35.70
CA ARG A 797 -42.45 -10.10 36.17
C ARG A 797 -43.35 -9.31 35.23
N ASN A 798 -44.47 -8.82 35.77
CA ASN A 798 -45.24 -7.78 35.10
C ASN A 798 -44.32 -6.57 34.85
N PRO A 799 -44.34 -5.96 33.65
CA PRO A 799 -43.67 -4.69 33.44
C PRO A 799 -44.32 -3.61 34.33
N PRO A 800 -43.55 -2.68 34.90
CA PRO A 800 -44.13 -1.57 35.63
C PRO A 800 -45.01 -0.74 34.68
N GLN A 801 -46.21 -0.40 35.14
CA GLN A 801 -47.11 0.54 34.49
C GLN A 801 -46.34 1.80 34.10
N ARG A 802 -46.38 2.14 32.79
CA ARG A 802 -45.96 3.45 32.31
C ARG A 802 -46.78 4.52 33.05
N TYR A 803 -46.09 5.39 33.79
CA TYR A 803 -46.66 6.65 34.22
C TYR A 803 -47.11 7.42 32.97
N GLY A 804 -48.39 7.76 32.93
CA GLY A 804 -48.95 8.64 31.90
C GLY A 804 -48.43 10.05 32.10
N ASP A 805 -48.04 10.67 31.00
CA ASP A 805 -47.66 12.07 30.92
C ASP A 805 -48.86 12.96 31.31
N MET A 806 -48.84 13.49 32.53
CA MET A 806 -49.65 14.65 32.87
C MET A 806 -48.92 15.90 32.35
N MET A 807 -49.38 16.40 31.21
CA MET A 807 -49.07 17.75 30.71
C MET A 807 -49.65 18.79 31.68
N PRO A 808 -48.85 19.72 32.25
CA PRO A 808 -49.38 20.85 32.98
C PRO A 808 -49.87 21.93 31.99
N SER A 809 -51.18 22.19 31.99
CA SER A 809 -51.75 23.36 31.34
C SER A 809 -51.38 24.61 32.12
N SER A 810 -50.37 25.35 31.66
CA SER A 810 -50.03 26.68 32.18
C SER A 810 -50.62 27.76 31.27
N SER A 811 -51.74 28.35 31.69
CA SER A 811 -52.22 29.66 31.23
C SER A 811 -51.46 30.74 31.99
N PRO A 812 -50.93 31.81 31.37
CA PRO A 812 -50.32 32.90 32.11
C PRO A 812 -51.40 33.87 32.59
N VAL A 813 -51.56 33.97 33.92
CA VAL A 813 -52.25 35.09 34.55
C VAL A 813 -51.25 36.23 34.68
N SER A 814 -51.50 37.31 33.93
CA SER A 814 -50.83 38.59 34.09
C SER A 814 -51.30 39.25 35.39
N SER A 815 -50.39 39.42 36.36
CA SER A 815 -50.57 40.36 37.46
C SER A 815 -49.43 41.38 37.44
N SER A 816 -49.75 42.54 36.87
CA SER A 816 -49.15 43.81 37.21
C SER A 816 -49.28 44.07 38.72
N TRP A 817 -48.26 44.67 39.35
CA TRP A 817 -48.31 45.96 40.08
C TRP A 817 -46.99 46.25 40.80
N SER A 818 -46.56 47.51 40.65
CA SER A 818 -45.69 48.37 41.50
C SER A 818 -44.36 47.83 42.03
#